data_AF-A0A661SQ38-F1
#
_entry.id   AF-A0A661SQ38-F1
#
_cell.length_a   1.000
_cell.length_b   1.000
_cell.length_c   1.000
_cell.angle_alpha   90.00
_cell.angle_beta   90.00
_cell.angle_gamma   90.00
#
_symmetry.space_group_name_H-M   'P 1'
#
loop_
_entity.id
_entity.type
_entity.pdbx_description
1 polymer ?
#
loop_
_entity_poly.entity_id
_entity_poly.type
_entity_poly.pdbx_seq_one_letter_code
_entity_poly.pdbx_strand_id
1 'polypeptide(L)'
;MERENYYLLLGLSVDPEEKDPQIIEEAIKRKQSQWSRDRNHPTKAIQSKQYIGLIPEIRKVMMDNELREAEVRNAKKVLRKSEEVKFLKIDSHLDILMSKGSVTKKEVAGLAEIHAVEEDKIRERIKKREKFFKIDRDIRLLMQKGGITGKKTVALAKRYAIGEEKVREWIEKKREETFSEIGKYLDLRESVGYITEEAITQMARIYGFAEGDILMRAKCPVRKKGSPEAEGPKPLEKSVEKLINDNLRIVDKSTLYDFLGLPPESALPVLQEKAKEKETEIRKIGQKNAITTASGALVGHCIVIFKSKESRTAYDLTRSRVHLSEFDSDINAAGIDGKIRIEYFDILIKRAMKIGMDVEEAVEYIREYCRNNQWIIKEKKKWIILDKKKVTFLEKWTVELNPRKKSFWILCGSVLSAILVIVGVIVISGRVIQANRIKNAYQTALTSLESQQSLGKKEKVLQDFINRYGETEYAATFKMKIRDIRKHKEKQDFEAVIRDAEKLNADKKFEASEAVYGQYLKQHPKGTYTGEIRKKISELPGLIDDRDYETLRAADQGNYAEKIKGYNEYFSKHPEGRHIEDVKKLVANMIGEYHRTFKKNVALCEKQREWEACIRVCDDFIEKFGGTEQASDAAGLQVKYRKRIGYKTDLAGMKEKAAQTGIDYLGAKEIYSEYLVANPEAPSYVKEIVSKEIADLERKHQTYIREEKEWEELLAYSNDLMNTLGDRVEKLERYIRQNPSGRYSEEADVILEQLKHKKQREDKHLEATRGQREWREIVAYSKNLRISLTKRIGKLEAYIRQNSSGSHIRDATSILNRLKREKSVEDERIRADRARKERMGKELKRMRSLVRKTSGRFVANGNGTITDKKTGLMWTALDSSTDLGRCVDHQTAVEYVKRLKTGRYDNWRIPDANELVGIYKTRPFFPSGSAKWYWTSDIIWHGWNKKAHVVTSERETAWNKDQADLLKCGSVRAVRR
;
A
#
# COMPACT_ATOMS: atom_id res chain seq x y z
N MET A 1 -10.99 25.52 -4.54
CA MET A 1 -11.91 24.54 -3.93
C MET A 1 -11.61 23.20 -4.58
N GLU A 2 -11.44 22.14 -3.79
CA GLU A 2 -11.28 20.78 -4.32
C GLU A 2 -12.58 20.35 -5.02
N ARG A 3 -12.46 19.64 -6.15
CA ARG A 3 -13.60 19.13 -6.92
C ARG A 3 -14.33 18.07 -6.09
N GLU A 4 -15.64 18.21 -5.93
CA GLU A 4 -16.48 17.21 -5.23
C GLU A 4 -16.50 15.89 -6.02
N ASN A 5 -16.43 14.76 -5.32
CA ASN A 5 -16.37 13.43 -5.92
C ASN A 5 -17.70 13.08 -6.62
N TYR A 6 -17.62 12.47 -7.80
CA TYR A 6 -18.80 12.26 -8.64
C TYR A 6 -19.82 11.24 -8.10
N TYR A 7 -19.41 10.22 -7.35
CA TYR A 7 -20.36 9.31 -6.69
C TYR A 7 -21.21 10.05 -5.67
N LEU A 8 -20.57 10.89 -4.85
CA LEU A 8 -21.25 11.69 -3.82
C LEU A 8 -22.13 12.78 -4.46
N LEU A 9 -21.62 13.44 -5.49
CA LEU A 9 -22.33 14.49 -6.23
C LEU A 9 -23.62 13.95 -6.89
N LEU A 10 -23.55 12.75 -7.46
CA LEU A 10 -24.67 12.08 -8.12
C LEU A 10 -25.63 11.38 -7.15
N GLY A 11 -25.18 11.14 -5.91
CA GLY A 11 -25.93 10.40 -4.89
C GLY A 11 -26.03 8.92 -5.21
N LEU A 12 -24.93 8.32 -5.70
CA LEU A 12 -24.81 6.90 -6.02
C LEU A 12 -24.26 6.10 -4.83
N SER A 13 -24.58 4.81 -4.76
CA SER A 13 -24.04 3.92 -3.73
C SER A 13 -22.55 3.68 -3.94
N VAL A 14 -21.77 3.81 -2.86
CA VAL A 14 -20.31 3.57 -2.83
C VAL A 14 -19.99 2.20 -2.22
N ASP A 15 -20.89 1.66 -1.39
CA ASP A 15 -20.78 0.34 -0.77
C ASP A 15 -22.17 -0.32 -0.58
N PRO A 16 -22.57 -1.28 -1.44
CA PRO A 16 -21.83 -1.77 -2.61
C PRO A 16 -21.72 -0.68 -3.70
N GLU A 17 -20.65 -0.71 -4.48
CA GLU A 17 -20.40 0.30 -5.52
C GLU A 17 -21.37 0.14 -6.70
N GLU A 18 -22.00 1.24 -7.13
CA GLU A 18 -22.91 1.23 -8.27
C GLU A 18 -22.14 1.12 -9.59
N LYS A 19 -22.40 0.06 -10.35
CA LYS A 19 -21.70 -0.25 -11.61
C LYS A 19 -22.59 -0.13 -12.84
N ASP A 20 -23.91 -0.10 -12.66
CA ASP A 20 -24.86 -0.11 -13.76
C ASP A 20 -24.83 1.23 -14.52
N PRO A 21 -24.38 1.25 -15.79
CA PRO A 21 -24.34 2.46 -16.60
C PRO A 21 -25.71 3.14 -16.77
N GLN A 22 -26.80 2.38 -16.74
CA GLN A 22 -28.15 2.92 -16.87
C GLN A 22 -28.54 3.73 -15.62
N ILE A 23 -28.30 3.17 -14.43
CA ILE A 23 -28.56 3.83 -13.14
C ILE A 23 -27.70 5.10 -13.00
N ILE A 24 -26.44 5.03 -13.43
CA ILE A 24 -25.52 6.18 -13.40
C ILE A 24 -26.01 7.29 -14.34
N GLU A 25 -26.43 6.96 -15.58
CA GLU A 25 -26.92 7.94 -16.54
C GLU A 25 -28.26 8.56 -16.10
N GLU A 26 -29.13 7.79 -15.46
CA GLU A 26 -30.35 8.31 -14.83
C GLU A 26 -30.04 9.28 -13.68
N ALA A 27 -29.06 8.95 -12.83
CA ALA A 27 -28.61 9.84 -11.75
C ALA A 27 -28.04 11.16 -12.31
N ILE A 28 -27.27 11.10 -13.40
CA ILE A 28 -26.75 12.29 -14.10
C ILE A 28 -27.90 13.15 -14.63
N LYS A 29 -28.88 12.56 -15.32
CA LYS A 29 -30.05 13.29 -15.85
C LYS A 29 -30.89 13.94 -14.74
N ARG A 30 -31.08 13.22 -13.63
CA ARG A 30 -31.80 13.73 -12.44
C ARG A 30 -31.10 14.96 -11.86
N LYS A 31 -29.77 14.89 -11.67
CA LYS A 31 -28.97 16.00 -11.14
C LYS A 31 -28.86 17.16 -12.12
N GLN A 32 -28.70 16.89 -13.42
CA GLN A 32 -28.73 17.90 -14.48
C GLN A 32 -30.03 18.72 -14.45
N SER A 33 -31.17 18.03 -14.30
CA SER A 33 -32.48 18.67 -14.19
C SER A 33 -32.60 19.52 -12.93
N GLN A 34 -32.10 19.02 -11.79
CA GLN A 34 -32.07 19.76 -10.52
C GLN A 34 -31.22 21.03 -10.63
N TRP A 35 -29.97 20.92 -11.10
CA TRP A 35 -29.08 22.07 -11.24
C TRP A 35 -29.58 23.09 -12.26
N SER A 36 -30.30 22.65 -13.30
CA SER A 36 -30.93 23.55 -14.27
C SER A 36 -32.04 24.40 -13.64
N ARG A 37 -32.81 23.84 -12.69
CA ARG A 37 -33.81 24.58 -11.90
C ARG A 37 -33.14 25.57 -10.94
N ASP A 38 -32.06 25.14 -10.29
CA ASP A 38 -31.32 25.95 -9.31
C ASP A 38 -30.39 27.00 -9.95
N ARG A 39 -30.29 27.03 -11.28
CA ARG A 39 -29.41 27.94 -12.05
C ARG A 39 -29.64 29.42 -11.76
N ASN A 40 -30.86 29.79 -11.36
CA ASN A 40 -31.25 31.16 -11.02
C ASN A 40 -31.59 31.33 -9.53
N HIS A 41 -31.28 30.34 -8.68
CA HIS A 41 -31.57 30.38 -7.24
C HIS A 41 -30.64 31.37 -6.50
N PRO A 42 -31.14 32.23 -5.58
CA PRO A 42 -30.37 33.31 -4.96
C PRO A 42 -29.03 32.89 -4.34
N THR A 43 -28.97 31.70 -3.74
CA THR A 43 -27.76 31.18 -3.07
C THR A 43 -27.10 30.01 -3.80
N LYS A 44 -27.75 29.38 -4.78
CA LYS A 44 -27.27 28.13 -5.43
C LYS A 44 -26.94 28.29 -6.91
N ALA A 45 -27.21 29.46 -7.49
CA ALA A 45 -27.02 29.74 -8.91
C ALA A 45 -25.57 29.54 -9.38
N ILE A 46 -24.58 29.99 -8.59
CA ILE A 46 -23.17 29.90 -8.95
C ILE A 46 -22.71 28.44 -9.01
N GLN A 47 -22.99 27.69 -7.95
CA GLN A 47 -22.62 26.28 -7.82
C GLN A 47 -23.32 25.40 -8.87
N SER A 48 -24.61 25.66 -9.14
CA SER A 48 -25.37 24.90 -10.14
C SER A 48 -24.87 25.13 -11.56
N LYS A 49 -24.45 26.36 -11.91
CA LYS A 49 -23.82 26.66 -13.21
C LYS A 49 -22.49 25.92 -13.38
N GLN A 50 -21.70 25.81 -12.31
CA GLN A 50 -20.45 25.04 -12.32
C GLN A 50 -20.71 23.54 -12.54
N TYR A 51 -21.64 22.94 -11.80
CA TYR A 51 -21.95 21.51 -11.96
C TYR A 51 -22.53 21.17 -13.34
N ILE A 52 -23.35 22.05 -13.92
CA ILE A 52 -23.84 21.87 -15.30
C ILE A 52 -22.68 21.83 -16.30
N GLY A 53 -21.68 22.71 -16.12
CA GLY A 53 -20.48 22.73 -16.96
C GLY A 53 -19.63 21.45 -16.85
N LEU A 54 -19.70 20.75 -15.72
CA LEU A 54 -18.96 19.51 -15.47
C LEU A 54 -19.66 18.25 -16.00
N ILE A 55 -20.91 18.32 -16.46
CA ILE A 55 -21.67 17.15 -16.94
C ILE A 55 -20.93 16.33 -18.01
N PRO A 56 -20.28 16.94 -19.03
CA PRO A 56 -19.52 16.17 -20.03
C PRO A 56 -18.37 15.38 -19.40
N GLU A 57 -17.68 15.97 -18.42
CA GLU A 57 -16.58 15.33 -17.69
C GLU A 57 -17.10 14.23 -16.75
N ILE A 58 -18.21 14.48 -16.04
CA ILE A 58 -18.88 13.49 -15.18
C ILE A 58 -19.28 12.28 -16.01
N ARG A 59 -19.89 12.47 -17.18
CA ARG A 59 -20.23 11.36 -18.09
C ARG A 59 -18.99 10.60 -18.55
N LYS A 60 -17.93 11.32 -18.95
CA LYS A 60 -16.67 10.70 -19.39
C LYS A 60 -16.06 9.81 -18.29
N VAL A 61 -16.00 10.29 -17.05
CA VAL A 61 -15.38 9.58 -15.92
C VAL A 61 -16.27 8.44 -15.42
N MET A 62 -17.59 8.64 -15.36
CA MET A 62 -18.52 7.66 -14.76
C MET A 62 -18.99 6.57 -15.73
N MET A 63 -18.82 6.76 -17.05
CA MET A 63 -19.12 5.73 -18.07
C MET A 63 -17.89 4.88 -18.44
N ASP A 64 -16.69 5.31 -18.06
CA ASP A 64 -15.45 4.56 -18.25
C ASP A 64 -15.14 3.70 -17.02
N ASN A 65 -14.82 2.43 -17.20
CA ASN A 65 -14.67 1.50 -16.07
C ASN A 65 -13.47 1.83 -15.18
N GLU A 66 -12.30 2.14 -15.76
CA GLU A 66 -11.07 2.38 -15.01
C GLU A 66 -11.12 3.72 -14.25
N LEU A 67 -11.63 4.77 -14.92
CA LEU A 67 -11.79 6.08 -14.31
C LEU A 67 -12.85 6.05 -13.20
N ARG A 68 -13.93 5.30 -13.39
CA ARG A 68 -14.97 5.10 -12.37
C ARG A 68 -14.43 4.37 -11.15
N GLU A 69 -13.61 3.33 -11.32
CA GLU A 69 -12.99 2.63 -10.19
C GLU A 69 -12.04 3.55 -9.40
N ALA A 70 -11.28 4.42 -10.09
CA ALA A 70 -10.47 5.43 -9.42
C ALA A 70 -11.32 6.43 -8.63
N GLU A 71 -12.45 6.86 -9.20
CA GLU A 71 -13.38 7.77 -8.54
C GLU A 71 -14.06 7.13 -7.32
N VAL A 72 -14.43 5.83 -7.36
CA VAL A 72 -14.92 5.08 -6.19
C VAL A 72 -13.88 4.98 -5.10
N ARG A 73 -12.61 4.67 -5.44
CA ARG A 73 -11.52 4.60 -4.45
C ARG A 73 -11.36 5.95 -3.73
N ASN A 74 -11.47 7.06 -4.45
CA ASN A 74 -11.45 8.39 -3.86
C ASN A 74 -12.70 8.68 -3.03
N ALA A 75 -13.89 8.25 -3.49
CA ALA A 75 -15.14 8.38 -2.72
C ALA A 75 -15.05 7.63 -1.38
N LYS A 76 -14.53 6.39 -1.39
CA LYS A 76 -14.27 5.59 -0.19
C LYS A 76 -13.29 6.29 0.77
N LYS A 77 -12.23 6.93 0.25
CA LYS A 77 -11.31 7.74 1.08
C LYS A 77 -11.99 8.96 1.70
N VAL A 78 -12.81 9.69 0.94
CA VAL A 78 -13.55 10.86 1.43
C VAL A 78 -14.58 10.45 2.48
N LEU A 79 -15.35 9.38 2.24
CA LEU A 79 -16.31 8.83 3.20
C LEU A 79 -15.60 8.33 4.47
N ARG A 80 -14.49 7.61 4.34
CA ARG A 80 -13.68 7.18 5.48
C ARG A 80 -13.15 8.36 6.29
N LYS A 81 -12.67 9.42 5.64
CA LYS A 81 -12.21 10.65 6.30
C LYS A 81 -13.37 11.35 7.02
N SER A 82 -14.57 11.38 6.41
CA SER A 82 -15.79 11.93 7.02
C SER A 82 -16.26 11.10 8.22
N GLU A 83 -16.23 9.76 8.12
CA GLU A 83 -16.50 8.85 9.23
C GLU A 83 -15.47 9.02 10.35
N GLU A 84 -14.18 9.07 10.04
CA GLU A 84 -13.12 9.30 11.00
C GLU A 84 -13.40 10.58 11.80
N VAL A 85 -13.76 11.69 11.14
CA VAL A 85 -14.19 12.94 11.79
C VAL A 85 -15.43 12.74 12.65
N LYS A 86 -16.47 12.07 12.15
CA LYS A 86 -17.72 11.80 12.90
C LYS A 86 -17.46 11.02 14.18
N PHE A 87 -16.49 10.12 14.18
CA PHE A 87 -16.18 9.28 15.32
C PHE A 87 -15.06 9.79 16.23
N LEU A 88 -14.37 10.89 15.88
CA LEU A 88 -13.37 11.50 16.78
C LEU A 88 -13.96 11.80 18.16
N LYS A 89 -15.19 12.33 18.21
CA LYS A 89 -15.86 12.66 19.47
C LYS A 89 -16.28 11.42 20.26
N ILE A 90 -16.72 10.37 19.56
CA ILE A 90 -17.03 9.06 20.16
C ILE A 90 -15.76 8.45 20.77
N ASP A 91 -14.65 8.47 20.03
CA ASP A 91 -13.37 7.94 20.50
C ASP A 91 -12.86 8.71 21.72
N SER A 92 -13.03 10.03 21.72
CA SER A 92 -12.74 10.89 22.86
C SER A 92 -13.59 10.50 24.08
N HIS A 93 -14.89 10.32 23.96
CA HIS A 93 -15.72 9.86 25.08
C HIS A 93 -15.36 8.43 25.53
N LEU A 94 -14.99 7.55 24.61
CA LEU A 94 -14.48 6.21 24.92
C LEU A 94 -13.19 6.28 25.74
N ASP A 95 -12.29 7.25 25.49
CA ASP A 95 -11.09 7.43 26.31
C ASP A 95 -11.41 7.64 27.80
N ILE A 96 -12.48 8.41 28.08
CA ILE A 96 -12.97 8.65 29.45
C ILE A 96 -13.48 7.33 30.03
N LEU A 97 -14.43 6.69 29.35
CA LEU A 97 -15.12 5.49 29.84
C LEU A 97 -14.17 4.27 29.98
N MET A 98 -13.20 4.13 29.09
CA MET A 98 -12.24 3.04 29.09
C MET A 98 -11.13 3.21 30.13
N SER A 99 -10.99 4.40 30.75
CA SER A 99 -9.98 4.67 31.77
C SER A 99 -10.09 3.76 33.01
N LYS A 100 -11.31 3.33 33.38
CA LYS A 100 -11.52 2.33 34.45
C LYS A 100 -11.16 0.90 34.02
N GLY A 101 -10.85 0.68 32.75
CA GLY A 101 -10.37 -0.57 32.17
C GLY A 101 -11.43 -1.46 31.50
N SER A 102 -12.71 -1.13 31.58
CA SER A 102 -13.79 -1.81 30.85
C SER A 102 -14.98 -0.85 30.69
N VAL A 103 -15.81 -1.05 29.66
CA VAL A 103 -17.04 -0.26 29.44
C VAL A 103 -18.24 -1.17 29.69
N THR A 104 -19.21 -0.69 30.46
CA THR A 104 -20.43 -1.46 30.79
C THR A 104 -21.46 -1.36 29.67
N LYS A 105 -22.42 -2.30 29.62
CA LYS A 105 -23.50 -2.27 28.63
C LYS A 105 -24.31 -0.96 28.70
N LYS A 106 -24.55 -0.42 29.90
CA LYS A 106 -25.25 0.86 30.09
C LYS A 106 -24.48 2.05 29.53
N GLU A 107 -23.16 2.05 29.65
CA GLU A 107 -22.30 3.09 29.07
C GLU A 107 -22.24 3.00 27.54
N VAL A 108 -22.28 1.80 26.96
CA VAL A 108 -22.38 1.62 25.51
C VAL A 108 -23.71 2.19 24.99
N ALA A 109 -24.82 1.85 25.64
CA ALA A 109 -26.15 2.37 25.28
C ALA A 109 -26.22 3.89 25.41
N GLY A 110 -25.76 4.46 26.52
CA GLY A 110 -25.75 5.91 26.71
C GLY A 110 -24.83 6.65 25.73
N LEU A 111 -23.70 6.03 25.34
CA LEU A 111 -22.81 6.64 24.35
C LEU A 111 -23.39 6.59 22.92
N ALA A 112 -24.08 5.49 22.58
CA ALA A 112 -24.85 5.37 21.35
C ALA A 112 -25.94 6.45 21.25
N GLU A 113 -26.64 6.72 22.36
CA GLU A 113 -27.65 7.76 22.46
C GLU A 113 -27.06 9.18 22.32
N ILE A 114 -25.98 9.50 23.06
CA ILE A 114 -25.32 10.82 23.01
C ILE A 114 -24.87 11.20 21.59
N HIS A 115 -24.40 10.23 20.81
CA HIS A 115 -23.86 10.49 19.47
C HIS A 115 -24.82 10.13 18.34
N ALA A 116 -26.03 9.64 18.65
CA ALA A 116 -27.00 9.13 17.69
C ALA A 116 -26.37 8.10 16.72
N VAL A 117 -25.74 7.06 17.27
CA VAL A 117 -25.11 5.96 16.51
C VAL A 117 -25.55 4.61 17.08
N GLU A 118 -25.62 3.58 16.25
CA GLU A 118 -25.92 2.21 16.68
C GLU A 118 -24.92 1.65 17.69
N GLU A 119 -25.41 0.88 18.68
CA GLU A 119 -24.58 0.27 19.73
C GLU A 119 -23.49 -0.65 19.15
N ASP A 120 -23.76 -1.37 18.06
CA ASP A 120 -22.81 -2.31 17.47
C ASP A 120 -21.56 -1.61 16.93
N LYS A 121 -21.72 -0.41 16.36
CA LYS A 121 -20.59 0.43 15.94
C LYS A 121 -19.74 0.85 17.14
N ILE A 122 -20.36 1.18 18.28
CA ILE A 122 -19.63 1.49 19.53
C ILE A 122 -18.88 0.25 20.05
N ARG A 123 -19.51 -0.93 20.04
CA ARG A 123 -18.90 -2.19 20.48
C ARG A 123 -17.69 -2.58 19.61
N GLU A 124 -17.79 -2.43 18.30
CA GLU A 124 -16.70 -2.70 17.37
C GLU A 124 -15.50 -1.79 17.65
N ARG A 125 -15.74 -0.50 17.91
CA ARG A 125 -14.69 0.46 18.27
C ARG A 125 -14.01 0.12 19.60
N ILE A 126 -14.79 -0.28 20.61
CA ILE A 126 -14.24 -0.74 21.91
C ILE A 126 -13.31 -1.93 21.69
N LYS A 127 -13.74 -2.96 20.93
CA LYS A 127 -12.91 -4.14 20.63
C LYS A 127 -11.59 -3.78 19.96
N LYS A 128 -11.62 -2.88 18.97
CA LYS A 128 -10.41 -2.43 18.26
C LYS A 128 -9.40 -1.73 19.17
N ARG A 129 -9.85 -1.05 20.24
CA ARG A 129 -8.99 -0.23 21.11
C ARG A 129 -8.70 -0.85 22.48
N GLU A 130 -9.42 -1.90 22.88
CA GLU A 130 -9.35 -2.49 24.22
C GLU A 130 -7.94 -2.84 24.67
N LYS A 131 -7.14 -3.45 23.78
CA LYS A 131 -5.74 -3.82 24.08
C LYS A 131 -4.91 -2.57 24.41
N PHE A 132 -4.99 -1.53 23.56
CA PHE A 132 -4.25 -0.28 23.73
C PHE A 132 -4.58 0.41 25.07
N PHE A 133 -5.88 0.54 25.38
CA PHE A 133 -6.32 1.20 26.61
C PHE A 133 -5.87 0.50 27.89
N LYS A 134 -5.92 -0.84 27.91
CA LYS A 134 -5.48 -1.60 29.09
C LYS A 134 -3.99 -1.38 29.37
N ILE A 135 -3.18 -1.30 28.33
CA ILE A 135 -1.74 -1.01 28.44
C ILE A 135 -1.53 0.44 28.88
N ASP A 136 -2.17 1.43 28.24
CA ASP A 136 -2.03 2.85 28.59
C ASP A 136 -2.47 3.13 30.05
N ARG A 137 -3.54 2.47 30.52
CA ARG A 137 -3.96 2.51 31.93
C ARG A 137 -2.91 1.92 32.86
N ASP A 138 -2.39 0.73 32.54
CA ASP A 138 -1.38 0.09 33.38
C ASP A 138 -0.08 0.93 33.42
N ILE A 139 0.32 1.57 32.32
CA ILE A 139 1.43 2.55 32.27
C ILE A 139 1.15 3.72 33.21
N ARG A 140 -0.03 4.37 33.10
CA ARG A 140 -0.42 5.49 33.97
C ARG A 140 -0.38 5.11 35.46
N LEU A 141 -0.88 3.93 35.81
CA LEU A 141 -0.83 3.42 37.19
C LEU A 141 0.60 3.16 37.68
N LEU A 142 1.50 2.74 36.80
CA LEU A 142 2.91 2.56 37.12
C LEU A 142 3.63 3.90 37.34
N MET A 143 3.29 4.93 36.57
CA MET A 143 3.79 6.30 36.76
C MET A 143 3.34 6.86 38.12
N GLN A 144 2.05 6.79 38.43
CA GLN A 144 1.49 7.29 39.71
C GLN A 144 2.10 6.62 40.97
N LYS A 145 2.59 5.39 40.86
CA LYS A 145 3.18 4.65 41.99
C LYS A 145 4.69 4.90 42.18
N GLY A 146 5.25 5.94 41.57
CA GLY A 146 6.62 6.38 41.85
C GLY A 146 7.71 5.50 41.23
N GLY A 147 7.55 5.05 40.00
CA GLY A 147 8.69 4.57 39.20
C GLY A 147 8.42 3.31 38.37
N ILE A 148 8.74 3.43 37.09
CA ILE A 148 8.77 2.35 36.11
C ILE A 148 10.17 1.73 36.16
N THR A 149 10.30 0.63 36.88
CA THR A 149 11.55 -0.13 36.94
C THR A 149 11.64 -1.09 35.74
N GLY A 150 12.85 -1.46 35.32
CA GLY A 150 13.04 -2.46 34.25
C GLY A 150 12.27 -3.77 34.50
N LYS A 151 12.12 -4.20 35.76
CA LYS A 151 11.30 -5.38 36.11
C LYS A 151 9.80 -5.18 35.82
N LYS A 152 9.28 -3.97 36.05
CA LYS A 152 7.86 -3.64 35.81
C LYS A 152 7.56 -3.52 34.31
N THR A 153 8.52 -3.03 33.50
CA THR A 153 8.37 -2.97 32.04
C THR A 153 8.37 -4.36 31.41
N VAL A 154 9.27 -5.26 31.84
CA VAL A 154 9.31 -6.67 31.43
C VAL A 154 7.99 -7.38 31.77
N ALA A 155 7.47 -7.17 32.98
CA ALA A 155 6.20 -7.77 33.40
C ALA A 155 5.01 -7.29 32.55
N LEU A 156 5.01 -6.00 32.16
CA LEU A 156 3.98 -5.42 31.30
C LEU A 156 4.07 -5.92 29.86
N ALA A 157 5.29 -6.01 29.32
CA ALA A 157 5.60 -6.58 28.01
C ALA A 157 5.10 -8.03 27.90
N LYS A 158 5.42 -8.86 28.90
CA LYS A 158 4.96 -10.25 28.98
C LYS A 158 3.44 -10.36 29.09
N ARG A 159 2.79 -9.52 29.90
CA ARG A 159 1.33 -9.55 30.13
C ARG A 159 0.53 -9.30 28.84
N TYR A 160 1.00 -8.38 27.99
CA TYR A 160 0.28 -7.99 26.77
C TYR A 160 0.84 -8.57 25.47
N ALA A 161 1.86 -9.45 25.57
CA ALA A 161 2.61 -10.01 24.45
C ALA A 161 3.10 -8.90 23.49
N ILE A 162 3.83 -7.93 24.07
CA ILE A 162 4.40 -6.79 23.36
C ILE A 162 5.90 -6.75 23.70
N GLY A 163 6.75 -6.42 22.74
CA GLY A 163 8.19 -6.28 22.98
C GLY A 163 8.50 -5.25 24.07
N GLU A 164 9.52 -5.53 24.90
CA GLU A 164 9.92 -4.65 26.01
C GLU A 164 10.27 -3.24 25.55
N GLU A 165 10.88 -3.13 24.37
CA GLU A 165 11.25 -1.84 23.77
C GLU A 165 10.01 -0.99 23.44
N LYS A 166 8.96 -1.61 22.89
CA LYS A 166 7.70 -0.92 22.57
C LYS A 166 6.94 -0.46 23.83
N VAL A 167 7.06 -1.21 24.93
CA VAL A 167 6.53 -0.79 26.24
C VAL A 167 7.32 0.39 26.80
N ARG A 168 8.65 0.39 26.68
CA ARG A 168 9.50 1.53 27.07
C ARG A 168 9.20 2.77 26.23
N GLU A 169 9.01 2.61 24.92
CA GLU A 169 8.60 3.69 24.01
C GLU A 169 7.27 4.33 24.45
N TRP A 170 6.25 3.53 24.75
CA TRP A 170 4.95 4.06 25.19
C TRP A 170 5.06 4.82 26.51
N ILE A 171 5.89 4.33 27.42
CA ILE A 171 6.16 5.00 28.69
C ILE A 171 6.83 6.35 28.47
N GLU A 172 7.84 6.40 27.60
CA GLU A 172 8.59 7.63 27.33
C GLU A 172 7.74 8.65 26.60
N LYS A 173 7.03 8.21 25.55
CA LYS A 173 6.06 9.05 24.83
C LYS A 173 5.01 9.62 25.78
N LYS A 174 4.48 8.81 26.70
CA LYS A 174 3.50 9.27 27.68
C LYS A 174 4.08 10.28 28.65
N ARG A 175 5.34 10.09 29.07
CA ARG A 175 6.08 11.01 29.94
C ARG A 175 6.29 12.36 29.24
N GLU A 176 6.74 12.36 27.98
CA GLU A 176 6.95 13.56 27.16
C GLU A 176 5.64 14.32 26.91
N GLU A 177 4.58 13.62 26.48
CA GLU A 177 3.24 14.21 26.32
C GLU A 177 2.77 14.88 27.62
N THR A 178 2.98 14.20 28.75
CA THR A 178 2.56 14.71 30.05
C THR A 178 3.35 15.94 30.48
N PHE A 179 4.67 15.95 30.28
CA PHE A 179 5.49 17.12 30.58
C PHE A 179 5.17 18.31 29.68
N SER A 180 4.89 18.07 28.39
CA SER A 180 4.44 19.13 27.47
C SER A 180 3.11 19.74 27.93
N GLU A 181 2.17 18.92 28.40
CA GLU A 181 0.90 19.39 28.97
C GLU A 181 1.12 20.25 30.23
N ILE A 182 1.98 19.80 31.16
CA ILE A 182 2.33 20.56 32.37
C ILE A 182 3.00 21.88 32.00
N GLY A 183 3.96 21.88 31.08
CA GLY A 183 4.68 23.08 30.63
C GLY A 183 3.72 24.14 30.05
N LYS A 184 2.82 23.74 29.15
CA LYS A 184 1.79 24.64 28.59
C LYS A 184 0.92 25.27 29.66
N TYR A 185 0.52 24.50 30.66
CA TYR A 185 -0.26 25.01 31.79
C TYR A 185 0.54 26.03 32.62
N LEU A 186 1.79 25.71 32.95
CA LEU A 186 2.66 26.60 33.71
C LEU A 186 2.95 27.91 32.97
N ASP A 187 3.16 27.88 31.65
CA ASP A 187 3.33 29.06 30.81
C ASP A 187 2.04 29.93 30.77
N LEU A 188 0.85 29.29 30.78
CA LEU A 188 -0.41 30.02 30.90
C LEU A 188 -0.51 30.71 32.27
N ARG A 189 -0.12 30.04 33.36
CA ARG A 189 -0.12 30.61 34.72
C ARG A 189 0.91 31.70 34.92
N GLU A 190 2.03 31.64 34.21
CA GLU A 190 3.01 32.73 34.15
C GLU A 190 2.34 34.05 33.72
N SER A 191 1.37 34.01 32.80
CA SER A 191 0.63 35.20 32.38
C SER A 191 -0.31 35.78 33.45
N VAL A 192 -0.73 34.96 34.42
CA VAL A 192 -1.60 35.32 35.55
C VAL A 192 -0.77 35.78 36.76
N GLY A 193 0.50 35.37 36.83
CA GLY A 193 1.51 35.91 37.75
C GLY A 193 1.69 35.13 39.06
N TYR A 194 0.99 34.02 39.29
CA TYR A 194 1.21 33.11 40.43
C TYR A 194 0.61 31.71 40.19
N ILE A 195 1.01 30.75 41.03
CA ILE A 195 0.39 29.42 41.12
C ILE A 195 0.13 29.05 42.59
N THR A 196 -0.95 28.33 42.89
CA THR A 196 -1.28 27.95 44.27
C THR A 196 -0.59 26.63 44.66
N GLU A 197 -0.27 26.45 45.96
CA GLU A 197 0.23 25.15 46.46
C GLU A 197 -0.75 24.01 46.16
N GLU A 198 -2.05 24.28 46.28
CA GLU A 198 -3.11 23.30 46.01
C GLU A 198 -3.15 22.89 44.52
N ALA A 199 -2.95 23.84 43.59
CA ALA A 199 -2.83 23.54 42.15
C ALA A 199 -1.63 22.63 41.89
N ILE A 200 -0.49 22.89 42.54
CA ILE A 200 0.72 22.08 42.42
C ILE A 200 0.49 20.66 42.94
N THR A 201 -0.08 20.52 44.13
CA THR A 201 -0.43 19.20 44.71
C THR A 201 -1.41 18.44 43.82
N GLN A 202 -2.43 19.12 43.29
CA GLN A 202 -3.41 18.50 42.39
C GLN A 202 -2.76 18.07 41.08
N MET A 203 -1.92 18.88 40.46
CA MET A 203 -1.18 18.50 39.25
C MET A 203 -0.22 17.33 39.50
N ALA A 204 0.53 17.36 40.62
CA ALA A 204 1.43 16.28 41.02
C ALA A 204 0.68 14.96 41.11
N ARG A 205 -0.51 14.97 41.72
CA ARG A 205 -1.40 13.82 41.80
C ARG A 205 -1.97 13.38 40.44
N ILE A 206 -2.51 14.32 39.65
CA ILE A 206 -3.19 14.08 38.37
C ILE A 206 -2.23 13.50 37.32
N TYR A 207 -0.97 13.96 37.34
CA TYR A 207 0.05 13.55 36.39
C TYR A 207 1.02 12.49 36.95
N GLY A 208 1.04 12.26 38.26
CA GLY A 208 1.84 11.21 38.90
C GLY A 208 3.32 11.56 39.02
N PHE A 209 3.64 12.83 39.30
CA PHE A 209 4.99 13.34 39.51
C PHE A 209 5.17 13.86 40.94
N ALA A 210 6.42 14.10 41.36
CA ALA A 210 6.67 14.76 42.64
C ALA A 210 6.34 16.26 42.53
N GLU A 211 5.86 16.86 43.61
CA GLU A 211 5.56 18.30 43.66
C GLU A 211 6.80 19.14 43.32
N GLY A 212 7.97 18.72 43.79
CA GLY A 212 9.27 19.33 43.47
C GLY A 212 9.57 19.38 41.97
N ASP A 213 9.20 18.36 41.20
CA ASP A 213 9.42 18.33 39.74
C ASP A 213 8.58 19.42 39.03
N ILE A 214 7.37 19.68 39.53
CA ILE A 214 6.49 20.72 38.99
C ILE A 214 6.96 22.09 39.44
N LEU A 215 7.36 22.24 40.70
CA LEU A 215 7.90 23.47 41.27
C LEU A 215 9.16 23.96 40.56
N MET A 216 10.08 23.04 40.23
CA MET A 216 11.30 23.37 39.48
C MET A 216 11.01 23.97 38.10
N ARG A 217 9.83 23.68 37.53
CA ARG A 217 9.37 24.19 36.24
C ARG A 217 8.51 25.45 36.36
N ALA A 218 7.99 25.75 37.54
CA ALA A 218 7.17 26.92 37.78
C ALA A 218 8.03 28.19 37.72
N LYS A 219 7.74 29.06 36.75
CA LYS A 219 8.40 30.37 36.59
C LYS A 219 7.76 31.46 37.44
N CYS A 220 6.52 31.26 37.89
CA CYS A 220 5.78 32.21 38.72
C CYS A 220 5.89 31.86 40.23
N PRO A 221 5.70 32.85 41.12
CA PRO A 221 5.67 32.62 42.57
C PRO A 221 4.55 31.68 43.01
N VAL A 222 4.83 30.85 44.03
CA VAL A 222 3.85 29.98 44.67
C VAL A 222 3.13 30.75 45.78
N ARG A 223 1.83 30.50 45.96
CA ARG A 223 1.02 31.11 47.03
C ARG A 223 0.22 30.10 47.84
N LYS A 224 0.16 30.31 49.15
CA LYS A 224 -0.79 29.65 50.07
C LYS A 224 -2.24 30.13 49.92
N LYS A 225 -3.16 29.20 50.19
CA LYS A 225 -4.63 29.38 50.14
C LYS A 225 -5.10 30.46 51.13
N GLY A 226 -5.90 31.42 50.65
CA GLY A 226 -6.45 32.53 51.46
C GLY A 226 -5.73 33.87 51.31
N SER A 227 -4.70 33.96 50.47
CA SER A 227 -4.14 35.24 50.00
C SER A 227 -5.16 35.97 49.13
N PRO A 228 -5.33 37.30 49.20
CA PRO A 228 -6.38 38.01 48.44
C PRO A 228 -6.28 37.67 46.95
N GLU A 229 -7.37 37.12 46.42
CA GLU A 229 -7.55 36.82 45.01
C GLU A 229 -7.34 38.12 44.22
N ALA A 230 -6.29 38.20 43.41
CA ALA A 230 -6.29 39.16 42.32
C ALA A 230 -7.40 38.72 41.37
N GLU A 231 -8.44 39.55 41.17
CA GLU A 231 -9.49 39.26 40.19
C GLU A 231 -8.81 38.97 38.84
N GLY A 232 -8.90 37.72 38.38
CA GLY A 232 -8.38 37.32 37.07
C GLY A 232 -9.08 38.08 35.93
N PRO A 233 -8.51 38.05 34.71
CA PRO A 233 -9.10 38.71 33.55
C PRO A 233 -10.52 38.18 33.31
N LYS A 234 -11.51 39.06 33.42
CA LYS A 234 -12.93 38.71 33.20
C LYS A 234 -13.16 38.47 31.69
N PRO A 235 -13.98 37.48 31.31
CA PRO A 235 -14.40 37.28 29.92
C PRO A 235 -15.06 38.55 29.36
N LEU A 236 -15.09 38.66 28.03
CA LEU A 236 -15.80 39.73 27.35
C LEU A 236 -17.28 39.74 27.77
N GLU A 237 -17.86 40.94 27.76
CA GLU A 237 -19.29 41.10 27.98
C GLU A 237 -20.08 40.32 26.92
N LYS A 238 -21.16 39.65 27.34
CA LYS A 238 -22.01 38.81 26.47
C LYS A 238 -22.56 39.56 25.25
N SER A 239 -22.76 40.87 25.37
CA SER A 239 -23.19 41.77 24.29
C SER A 239 -22.14 41.85 23.18
N VAL A 240 -20.87 42.02 23.55
CA VAL A 240 -19.72 42.11 22.63
C VAL A 240 -19.43 40.76 22.00
N GLU A 241 -19.47 39.68 22.79
CA GLU A 241 -19.32 38.30 22.30
C GLU A 241 -20.34 37.96 21.21
N LYS A 242 -21.63 38.24 21.47
CA LYS A 242 -22.70 38.00 20.50
C LYS A 242 -22.48 38.79 19.21
N LEU A 243 -22.10 40.06 19.33
CA LEU A 243 -21.85 40.93 18.18
C LEU A 243 -20.69 40.44 17.31
N ILE A 244 -19.60 39.97 17.92
CA ILE A 244 -18.47 39.39 17.19
C ILE A 244 -18.89 38.12 16.45
N ASN A 245 -19.60 37.20 17.12
CA ASN A 245 -20.03 35.94 16.54
C ASN A 245 -21.03 36.13 15.38
N ASP A 246 -21.98 37.04 15.53
CA ASP A 246 -22.96 37.34 14.48
C ASP A 246 -22.28 37.93 13.23
N ASN A 247 -21.29 38.82 13.41
CA ASN A 247 -20.53 39.36 12.28
C ASN A 247 -19.59 38.33 11.63
N LEU A 248 -18.97 37.44 12.42
CA LEU A 248 -18.14 36.34 11.94
C LEU A 248 -18.94 35.38 11.03
N ARG A 249 -20.20 35.09 11.39
CA ARG A 249 -21.10 34.28 10.56
C ARG A 249 -21.41 34.93 9.20
N ILE A 250 -21.54 36.25 9.15
CA ILE A 250 -21.82 36.98 7.89
C ILE A 250 -20.64 36.90 6.93
N VAL A 251 -19.40 36.89 7.44
CA VAL A 251 -18.18 36.82 6.63
C VAL A 251 -17.66 35.39 6.42
N ASP A 252 -18.43 34.38 6.86
CA ASP A 252 -18.08 32.95 6.82
C ASP A 252 -16.73 32.65 7.48
N LYS A 253 -16.53 33.20 8.69
CA LYS A 253 -15.34 33.00 9.51
C LYS A 253 -15.69 32.44 10.87
N SER A 254 -14.77 31.64 11.41
CA SER A 254 -14.96 30.96 12.68
C SER A 254 -14.49 31.77 13.89
N THR A 255 -13.45 32.60 13.70
CA THR A 255 -12.80 33.38 14.78
C THR A 255 -12.19 34.66 14.23
N LEU A 256 -11.86 35.62 15.11
CA LEU A 256 -11.06 36.79 14.75
C LEU A 256 -9.66 36.42 14.19
N TYR A 257 -9.10 35.30 14.62
CA TYR A 257 -7.83 34.77 14.09
C TYR A 257 -7.96 34.33 12.63
N ASP A 258 -8.99 33.55 12.32
CA ASP A 258 -9.36 33.11 10.97
C ASP A 258 -9.73 34.31 10.07
N PHE A 259 -10.39 35.33 10.63
CA PHE A 259 -10.66 36.58 9.94
C PHE A 259 -9.38 37.35 9.55
N LEU A 260 -8.36 37.36 10.43
CA LEU A 260 -7.05 37.94 10.13
C LEU A 260 -6.15 37.02 9.28
N GLY A 261 -6.52 35.75 9.12
CA GLY A 261 -5.71 34.75 8.42
C GLY A 261 -4.46 34.33 9.21
N LEU A 262 -4.49 34.41 10.54
CA LEU A 262 -3.37 34.09 11.42
C LEU A 262 -3.75 33.00 12.44
N PRO A 263 -2.80 32.15 12.87
CA PRO A 263 -3.05 31.15 13.91
C PRO A 263 -3.18 31.80 15.31
N PRO A 264 -3.96 31.21 16.25
CA PRO A 264 -4.14 31.71 17.61
C PRO A 264 -2.85 31.92 18.41
N GLU A 265 -1.79 31.17 18.09
CA GLU A 265 -0.48 31.21 18.74
C GLU A 265 0.38 32.40 18.27
N SER A 266 -0.09 33.14 17.26
CA SER A 266 0.65 34.27 16.71
C SER A 266 1.00 35.30 17.78
N ALA A 267 2.21 35.85 17.69
CA ALA A 267 2.69 36.87 18.61
C ALA A 267 1.79 38.11 18.53
N LEU A 268 1.55 38.77 19.67
CA LEU A 268 0.67 39.94 19.76
C LEU A 268 1.01 41.06 18.75
N PRO A 269 2.29 41.40 18.51
CA PRO A 269 2.64 42.43 17.52
C PRO A 269 2.21 42.07 16.09
N VAL A 270 2.27 40.80 15.72
CA VAL A 270 1.89 40.31 14.39
C VAL A 270 0.37 40.43 14.18
N LEU A 271 -0.41 40.11 15.22
CA LEU A 271 -1.87 40.27 15.20
C LEU A 271 -2.27 41.74 15.08
N GLN A 272 -1.56 42.64 15.77
CA GLN A 272 -1.79 44.09 15.72
C GLN A 272 -1.49 44.67 14.34
N GLU A 273 -0.35 44.29 13.76
CA GLU A 273 0.03 44.69 12.40
C GLU A 273 -1.01 44.19 11.40
N LYS A 274 -1.40 42.91 11.49
CA LYS A 274 -2.37 42.33 10.56
C LYS A 274 -3.76 42.94 10.68
N ALA A 275 -4.20 43.28 11.90
CA ALA A 275 -5.45 43.99 12.10
C ALA A 275 -5.44 45.38 11.45
N LYS A 276 -4.32 46.11 11.52
CA LYS A 276 -4.15 47.41 10.84
C LYS A 276 -4.11 47.27 9.32
N GLU A 277 -3.38 46.29 8.79
CA GLU A 277 -3.38 45.99 7.35
C GLU A 277 -4.80 45.72 6.85
N LYS A 278 -5.52 44.82 7.54
CA LYS A 278 -6.89 44.43 7.20
C LYS A 278 -7.84 45.63 7.29
N GLU A 279 -7.62 46.55 8.23
CA GLU A 279 -8.38 47.80 8.32
C GLU A 279 -8.16 48.68 7.09
N THR A 280 -6.91 48.85 6.64
CA THR A 280 -6.63 49.62 5.42
C THR A 280 -7.19 48.96 4.17
N GLU A 281 -7.21 47.62 4.10
CA GLU A 281 -7.81 46.85 3.01
C GLU A 281 -9.32 47.10 2.94
N ILE A 282 -10.02 46.98 4.08
CA ILE A 282 -11.47 47.17 4.14
C ILE A 282 -11.86 48.63 3.87
N ARG A 283 -11.07 49.60 4.34
CA ARG A 283 -11.29 51.04 4.05
C ARG A 283 -11.17 51.38 2.56
N LYS A 284 -10.40 50.62 1.78
CA LYS A 284 -10.28 50.81 0.33
C LYS A 284 -11.48 50.26 -0.45
N ILE A 285 -12.35 49.47 0.19
CA ILE A 285 -13.55 48.91 -0.45
C ILE A 285 -14.67 49.94 -0.43
N GLY A 286 -14.96 50.54 -1.60
CA GLY A 286 -15.96 51.60 -1.73
C GLY A 286 -17.43 51.14 -1.72
N GLN A 287 -17.70 49.85 -1.88
CA GLN A 287 -19.07 49.29 -1.85
C GLN A 287 -19.45 48.87 -0.43
N LYS A 288 -20.57 49.40 0.09
CA LYS A 288 -21.13 49.01 1.39
C LYS A 288 -22.17 47.89 1.21
N ASN A 289 -21.72 46.64 1.23
CA ASN A 289 -22.58 45.46 1.33
C ASN A 289 -22.46 44.81 2.72
N ALA A 290 -23.35 43.85 3.04
CA ALA A 290 -23.40 43.20 4.36
C ALA A 290 -22.04 42.62 4.81
N ILE A 291 -21.27 42.04 3.89
CA ILE A 291 -19.95 41.45 4.17
C ILE A 291 -18.92 42.54 4.50
N THR A 292 -18.90 43.65 3.77
CA THR A 292 -17.98 44.78 4.03
C THR A 292 -18.29 45.50 5.34
N THR A 293 -19.57 45.63 5.70
CA THR A 293 -19.99 46.20 6.99
C THR A 293 -19.61 45.28 8.17
N ALA A 294 -19.89 43.99 8.06
CA ALA A 294 -19.49 43.00 9.06
C ALA A 294 -17.96 42.91 9.20
N SER A 295 -17.23 42.91 8.08
CA SER A 295 -15.75 42.96 8.05
C SER A 295 -15.23 44.21 8.74
N GLY A 296 -15.83 45.38 8.49
CA GLY A 296 -15.45 46.64 9.14
C GLY A 296 -15.63 46.61 10.65
N ALA A 297 -16.74 46.06 11.14
CA ALA A 297 -16.98 45.87 12.58
C ALA A 297 -15.97 44.88 13.19
N LEU A 298 -15.69 43.77 12.52
CA LEU A 298 -14.73 42.75 12.98
C LEU A 298 -13.31 43.30 13.08
N VAL A 299 -12.87 44.12 12.11
CA VAL A 299 -11.53 44.72 12.16
C VAL A 299 -11.39 45.71 13.32
N GLY A 300 -12.46 46.46 13.63
CA GLY A 300 -12.52 47.32 14.81
C GLY A 300 -12.41 46.52 16.11
N HIS A 301 -13.12 45.39 16.19
CA HIS A 301 -12.98 44.46 17.32
C HIS A 301 -11.58 43.84 17.40
N CYS A 302 -10.94 43.46 16.29
CA CYS A 302 -9.55 42.97 16.29
C CYS A 302 -8.58 44.00 16.88
N ILE A 303 -8.71 45.27 16.50
CA ILE A 303 -7.83 46.35 16.99
C ILE A 303 -7.99 46.55 18.50
N VAL A 304 -9.23 46.49 19.01
CA VAL A 304 -9.52 46.64 20.45
C VAL A 304 -9.08 45.41 21.24
N ILE A 305 -9.39 44.21 20.75
CA ILE A 305 -9.11 42.94 21.45
C ILE A 305 -7.61 42.63 21.46
N PHE A 306 -6.90 42.86 20.36
CA PHE A 306 -5.45 42.63 20.28
C PHE A 306 -4.62 43.84 20.72
N LYS A 307 -5.23 44.83 21.39
CA LYS A 307 -4.52 46.01 21.91
C LYS A 307 -3.53 45.65 23.01
N SER A 308 -3.91 44.79 23.96
CA SER A 308 -3.06 44.36 25.06
C SER A 308 -3.13 42.86 25.29
N LYS A 309 -2.22 42.33 26.13
CA LYS A 309 -2.20 40.91 26.48
C LYS A 309 -3.45 40.54 27.28
N GLU A 310 -3.94 41.45 28.13
CA GLU A 310 -5.12 41.28 28.97
C GLU A 310 -6.41 41.20 28.14
N SER A 311 -6.61 42.10 27.17
CA SER A 311 -7.80 42.10 26.30
C SER A 311 -7.84 40.89 25.36
N ARG A 312 -6.67 40.44 24.89
CA ARG A 312 -6.53 39.18 24.13
C ARG A 312 -6.92 38.00 25.00
N THR A 313 -6.40 37.94 26.22
CA THR A 313 -6.70 36.86 27.18
C THR A 313 -8.20 36.83 27.51
N ALA A 314 -8.86 37.97 27.65
CA ALA A 314 -10.31 38.05 27.85
C ALA A 314 -11.11 37.49 26.67
N TYR A 315 -10.70 37.78 25.42
CA TYR A 315 -11.32 37.19 24.23
C TYR A 315 -11.06 35.69 24.12
N ASP A 316 -9.83 35.25 24.39
CA ASP A 316 -9.47 33.82 24.38
C ASP A 316 -10.24 33.02 25.46
N LEU A 317 -10.43 33.62 26.65
CA LEU A 317 -11.25 33.07 27.73
C LEU A 317 -12.76 33.12 27.42
N THR A 318 -13.21 34.04 26.57
CA THR A 318 -14.59 34.04 26.07
C THR A 318 -14.78 32.93 25.03
N ARG A 319 -13.77 32.72 24.18
CA ARG A 319 -13.73 31.61 23.22
C ARG A 319 -13.70 30.25 23.91
N SER A 320 -13.01 30.11 25.04
CA SER A 320 -13.01 28.87 25.82
C SER A 320 -14.40 28.52 26.37
N ARG A 321 -15.34 29.47 26.46
CA ARG A 321 -16.76 29.19 26.76
C ARG A 321 -17.51 28.47 25.65
N VAL A 322 -17.12 28.61 24.38
CA VAL A 322 -17.67 27.80 23.27
C VAL A 322 -17.29 26.33 23.47
N HIS A 323 -16.07 26.07 23.98
CA HIS A 323 -15.61 24.74 24.37
C HIS A 323 -16.26 24.23 25.66
N LEU A 324 -16.95 25.05 26.46
CA LEU A 324 -17.74 24.54 27.60
C LEU A 324 -18.87 23.63 27.13
N SER A 325 -19.47 23.87 25.96
CA SER A 325 -20.48 22.95 25.41
C SER A 325 -19.88 21.59 25.02
N GLU A 326 -18.62 21.57 24.57
CA GLU A 326 -17.87 20.34 24.30
C GLU A 326 -17.44 19.65 25.61
N PHE A 327 -17.05 20.43 26.61
CA PHE A 327 -16.68 19.94 27.92
C PHE A 327 -17.88 19.40 28.70
N ASP A 328 -19.05 20.02 28.60
CA ASP A 328 -20.32 19.54 29.12
C ASP A 328 -20.66 18.18 28.50
N SER A 329 -20.44 18.01 27.19
CA SER A 329 -20.58 16.72 26.50
C SER A 329 -19.63 15.66 27.07
N ASP A 330 -18.40 16.03 27.45
CA ASP A 330 -17.45 15.12 28.10
C ASP A 330 -17.87 14.77 29.54
N ILE A 331 -18.36 15.75 30.31
CA ILE A 331 -18.93 15.53 31.65
C ILE A 331 -20.14 14.59 31.54
N ASN A 332 -21.00 14.81 30.53
CA ASN A 332 -22.13 13.95 30.24
C ASN A 332 -21.72 12.51 29.92
N ALA A 333 -20.68 12.33 29.10
CA ALA A 333 -20.12 11.02 28.83
C ALA A 333 -19.55 10.34 30.09
N ALA A 334 -18.85 11.09 30.95
CA ALA A 334 -18.32 10.58 32.22
C ALA A 334 -19.42 10.19 33.21
N GLY A 335 -20.54 10.91 33.20
CA GLY A 335 -21.67 10.75 34.10
C GLY A 335 -22.85 9.95 33.54
N ILE A 336 -22.68 9.20 32.44
CA ILE A 336 -23.76 8.41 31.81
C ILE A 336 -24.55 7.53 32.81
N ASP A 337 -23.89 7.02 33.85
CA ASP A 337 -24.52 6.19 34.89
C ASP A 337 -24.99 7.00 36.13
N GLY A 338 -24.97 8.33 36.05
CA GLY A 338 -25.24 9.28 37.13
C GLY A 338 -24.11 9.39 38.16
N LYS A 339 -22.93 8.84 37.87
CA LYS A 339 -21.81 8.74 38.82
C LYS A 339 -20.47 9.05 38.15
N ILE A 340 -19.81 10.13 38.56
CA ILE A 340 -18.46 10.42 38.09
C ILE A 340 -17.45 9.68 38.98
N ARG A 341 -16.66 8.80 38.37
CA ARG A 341 -15.58 8.09 39.06
C ARG A 341 -14.34 8.96 39.17
N ILE A 342 -13.46 8.68 40.12
CA ILE A 342 -12.22 9.43 40.32
C ILE A 342 -11.32 9.42 39.07
N GLU A 343 -11.29 8.28 38.35
CA GLU A 343 -10.52 8.16 37.11
C GLU A 343 -11.09 9.04 36.00
N TYR A 344 -12.41 9.25 35.98
CA TYR A 344 -13.08 10.13 35.03
C TYR A 344 -12.85 11.59 35.42
N PHE A 345 -12.94 11.89 36.71
CA PHE A 345 -12.73 13.23 37.27
C PHE A 345 -11.33 13.78 36.94
N ASP A 346 -10.27 12.98 37.14
CA ASP A 346 -8.90 13.39 36.80
C ASP A 346 -8.74 13.65 35.29
N ILE A 347 -9.44 12.89 34.42
CA ILE A 347 -9.42 13.10 32.96
C ILE A 347 -10.20 14.37 32.58
N LEU A 348 -11.35 14.62 33.22
CA LEU A 348 -12.14 15.84 33.00
C LEU A 348 -11.33 17.09 33.37
N ILE A 349 -10.60 17.08 34.49
CA ILE A 349 -9.70 18.19 34.85
C ILE A 349 -8.63 18.41 33.76
N LYS A 350 -7.97 17.34 33.28
CA LYS A 350 -6.99 17.46 32.18
C LYS A 350 -7.59 18.07 30.93
N ARG A 351 -8.84 17.74 30.59
CA ARG A 351 -9.53 18.32 29.43
C ARG A 351 -9.88 19.78 29.63
N ALA A 352 -10.37 20.14 30.82
CA ALA A 352 -10.62 21.53 31.19
C ALA A 352 -9.33 22.37 31.10
N MET A 353 -8.21 21.84 31.60
CA MET A 353 -6.90 22.50 31.49
C MET A 353 -6.47 22.70 30.04
N LYS A 354 -6.72 21.74 29.14
CA LYS A 354 -6.45 21.89 27.70
C LYS A 354 -7.28 22.99 27.04
N ILE A 355 -8.47 23.26 27.58
CA ILE A 355 -9.36 24.34 27.15
C ILE A 355 -8.95 25.69 27.78
N GLY A 356 -7.97 25.68 28.69
CA GLY A 356 -7.40 26.87 29.34
C GLY A 356 -7.95 27.18 30.73
N MET A 357 -8.78 26.30 31.31
CA MET A 357 -9.32 26.48 32.66
C MET A 357 -8.23 26.27 33.72
N ASP A 358 -8.35 26.98 34.85
CA ASP A 358 -7.55 26.68 36.04
C ASP A 358 -7.90 25.30 36.63
N VAL A 359 -6.97 24.66 37.33
CA VAL A 359 -7.23 23.38 38.01
C VAL A 359 -8.33 23.55 39.06
N GLU A 360 -8.29 24.61 39.87
CA GLU A 360 -9.33 24.90 40.85
C GLU A 360 -10.66 25.27 40.18
N GLU A 361 -10.62 26.08 39.11
CA GLU A 361 -11.81 26.46 38.33
C GLU A 361 -12.48 25.23 37.69
N ALA A 362 -11.68 24.33 37.10
CA ALA A 362 -12.16 23.08 36.52
C ALA A 362 -12.82 22.19 37.56
N VAL A 363 -12.22 22.07 38.75
CA VAL A 363 -12.77 21.30 39.86
C VAL A 363 -14.11 21.87 40.32
N GLU A 364 -14.22 23.18 40.48
CA GLU A 364 -15.49 23.79 40.93
C GLU A 364 -16.56 23.69 39.83
N TYR A 365 -16.20 23.91 38.56
CA TYR A 365 -17.13 23.76 37.43
C TYR A 365 -17.72 22.35 37.35
N ILE A 366 -16.88 21.30 37.40
CA ILE A 366 -17.36 19.91 37.34
C ILE A 366 -18.26 19.61 38.55
N ARG A 367 -17.91 20.11 39.75
CA ARG A 367 -18.74 19.93 40.96
C ARG A 367 -20.10 20.62 40.82
N GLU A 368 -20.13 21.86 40.35
CA GLU A 368 -21.38 22.59 40.12
C GLU A 368 -22.24 21.90 39.06
N TYR A 369 -21.64 21.47 37.94
CA TYR A 369 -22.33 20.71 36.90
C TYR A 369 -22.95 19.42 37.46
N CYS A 370 -22.21 18.67 38.28
CA CYS A 370 -22.71 17.46 38.92
C CYS A 370 -23.82 17.75 39.93
N ARG A 371 -23.72 18.84 40.72
CA ARG A 371 -24.78 19.26 41.66
C ARG A 371 -26.07 19.57 40.91
N ASN A 372 -25.99 20.34 39.82
CA ASN A 372 -27.14 20.72 39.00
C ASN A 372 -27.81 19.51 38.34
N ASN A 373 -27.04 18.49 37.95
CA ASN A 373 -27.54 17.25 37.37
C ASN A 373 -27.80 16.12 38.39
N GLN A 374 -27.64 16.39 39.69
CA GLN A 374 -27.80 15.42 40.80
C GLN A 374 -26.90 14.16 40.71
N TRP A 375 -25.68 14.31 40.19
CA TRP A 375 -24.72 13.20 40.03
C TRP A 375 -23.79 13.02 41.23
N ILE A 376 -23.34 11.79 41.45
CA ILE A 376 -22.47 11.42 42.58
C ILE A 376 -21.02 11.28 42.13
N ILE A 377 -20.08 11.98 42.76
CA ILE A 377 -18.64 11.81 42.53
C ILE A 377 -18.10 10.73 43.50
N LYS A 378 -17.57 9.60 43.00
CA LYS A 378 -17.16 8.42 43.80
C LYS A 378 -15.68 8.43 44.22
N GLU A 379 -15.41 8.04 45.48
CA GLU A 379 -14.07 7.98 46.13
C GLU A 379 -13.37 6.60 46.07
N LYS A 380 -12.05 6.57 46.32
CA LYS A 380 -11.26 5.34 46.59
C LYS A 380 -11.45 4.91 48.06
N LYS A 381 -11.78 3.63 48.29
CA LYS A 381 -11.77 3.04 49.65
C LYS A 381 -10.32 2.85 50.14
N LYS A 382 -9.97 3.44 51.28
CA LYS A 382 -8.72 3.17 52.00
C LYS A 382 -8.98 2.10 53.07
N TRP A 383 -8.13 1.07 53.10
CA TRP A 383 -8.17 0.03 54.14
C TRP A 383 -7.13 0.36 55.19
N ILE A 384 -7.53 0.40 56.45
CA ILE A 384 -6.60 0.51 57.59
C ILE A 384 -6.78 -0.76 58.42
N ILE A 385 -5.67 -1.34 58.87
CA ILE A 385 -5.69 -2.46 59.80
C ILE A 385 -5.60 -1.86 61.21
N LEU A 386 -6.69 -1.98 61.96
CA LEU A 386 -6.76 -1.67 63.39
C LEU A 386 -7.05 -3.00 64.10
N ASP A 387 -6.23 -3.37 65.08
CA ASP A 387 -6.35 -4.63 65.84
C ASP A 387 -6.56 -5.87 64.98
N LYS A 388 -5.72 -6.04 63.95
CA LYS A 388 -5.77 -7.20 63.01
C LYS A 388 -7.12 -7.36 62.27
N LYS A 389 -8.04 -6.39 62.35
CA LYS A 389 -9.27 -6.34 61.56
C LYS A 389 -9.17 -5.27 60.47
N LYS A 390 -9.63 -5.61 59.27
CA LYS A 390 -9.66 -4.70 58.11
C LYS A 390 -10.82 -3.73 58.31
N VAL A 391 -10.54 -2.50 58.71
CA VAL A 391 -11.56 -1.46 58.88
C VAL A 391 -11.57 -0.57 57.64
N THR A 392 -12.77 -0.27 57.11
CA THR A 392 -12.94 0.67 56.00
C THR A 392 -13.18 2.07 56.56
N PHE A 393 -12.37 3.03 56.15
CA PHE A 393 -12.57 4.45 56.46
C PHE A 393 -12.91 5.19 55.16
N LEU A 394 -13.94 6.03 55.19
CA LEU A 394 -14.27 6.98 54.12
C LEU A 394 -13.63 8.33 54.48
N GLU A 395 -12.67 8.80 53.67
CA GLU A 395 -12.14 10.17 53.77
C GLU A 395 -13.18 11.11 53.14
N LYS A 396 -13.96 11.78 53.99
CA LYS A 396 -15.12 12.60 53.64
C LYS A 396 -14.76 13.79 52.74
N TRP A 397 -15.43 13.99 51.60
CA TRP A 397 -15.93 15.31 51.20
C TRP A 397 -17.37 15.27 50.65
N THR A 398 -18.17 16.25 51.06
CA THR A 398 -19.65 16.27 51.12
C THR A 398 -20.35 16.68 49.82
N VAL A 399 -21.48 16.03 49.53
CA VAL A 399 -22.66 16.67 48.91
C VAL A 399 -23.72 16.72 50.01
N GLU A 400 -23.87 17.87 50.68
CA GLU A 400 -25.07 18.14 51.48
C GLU A 400 -26.21 18.47 50.52
N LEU A 401 -27.11 17.52 50.33
CA LEU A 401 -28.47 17.81 49.92
C LEU A 401 -29.12 18.60 51.05
N ASN A 402 -29.46 19.86 50.78
CA ASN A 402 -30.25 20.70 51.67
C ASN A 402 -31.70 20.16 51.74
N PRO A 403 -32.24 19.78 52.91
CA PRO A 403 -33.68 19.66 53.10
C PRO A 403 -34.16 20.89 53.89
N ARG A 404 -34.72 21.88 53.19
CA ARG A 404 -35.47 22.96 53.84
C ARG A 404 -36.84 22.45 54.32
N LYS A 405 -37.18 22.89 55.54
CA LYS A 405 -38.49 23.03 56.21
C LYS A 405 -39.08 21.82 56.96
N LYS A 406 -39.14 21.96 58.29
CA LYS A 406 -40.43 22.08 59.03
C LYS A 406 -40.24 22.89 60.32
N SER A 407 -41.26 23.70 60.59
CA SER A 407 -41.51 24.62 61.71
C SER A 407 -41.71 23.89 63.05
N PHE A 408 -41.34 24.50 64.20
CA PHE A 408 -42.28 24.84 65.29
C PHE A 408 -41.58 25.65 66.42
N TRP A 409 -42.37 26.47 67.12
CA TRP A 409 -42.03 27.47 68.15
C TRP A 409 -42.50 26.99 69.56
N ILE A 410 -42.19 27.77 70.61
CA ILE A 410 -42.74 27.81 72.00
C ILE A 410 -42.30 26.64 72.94
N LEU A 411 -41.89 26.79 74.22
CA LEU A 411 -42.36 27.68 75.29
C LEU A 411 -41.33 27.91 76.42
N CYS A 412 -41.39 29.12 76.99
CA CYS A 412 -40.74 29.58 78.22
C CYS A 412 -41.26 28.85 79.47
N GLY A 413 -40.46 28.90 80.54
CA GLY A 413 -40.91 28.56 81.89
C GLY A 413 -39.94 29.09 82.96
N SER A 414 -40.03 30.39 83.24
CA SER A 414 -39.62 30.96 84.53
C SER A 414 -40.63 30.56 85.60
N VAL A 415 -40.21 30.39 86.86
CA VAL A 415 -41.02 30.72 88.06
C VAL A 415 -40.18 30.54 89.35
N LEU A 416 -40.05 31.69 90.01
CA LEU A 416 -40.10 31.95 91.46
C LEU A 416 -38.99 31.46 92.40
N SER A 417 -38.13 32.42 92.68
CA SER A 417 -37.87 32.98 94.01
C SER A 417 -38.94 32.75 95.11
N ALA A 418 -38.42 32.51 96.32
CA ALA A 418 -38.96 32.86 97.63
C ALA A 418 -40.06 31.97 98.25
N ILE A 419 -39.62 31.02 99.09
CA ILE A 419 -40.17 30.92 100.45
C ILE A 419 -39.03 31.14 101.43
N LEU A 420 -39.05 32.35 101.98
CA LEU A 420 -38.25 32.85 103.09
C LEU A 420 -39.02 32.54 104.38
N VAL A 421 -38.28 32.22 105.45
CA VAL A 421 -38.67 32.33 106.86
C VAL A 421 -39.53 31.17 107.43
N ILE A 422 -38.86 30.22 108.09
CA ILE A 422 -38.94 29.94 109.54
C ILE A 422 -37.73 29.04 109.85
N VAL A 423 -36.60 29.62 110.29
CA VAL A 423 -35.73 29.18 111.41
C VAL A 423 -34.79 30.37 111.69
N GLY A 424 -35.38 31.48 112.12
CA GLY A 424 -34.72 32.76 112.34
C GLY A 424 -34.13 32.98 113.73
N VAL A 425 -33.90 31.93 114.53
CA VAL A 425 -33.48 32.12 115.95
C VAL A 425 -32.23 31.33 116.38
N ILE A 426 -31.51 30.63 115.48
CA ILE A 426 -30.24 29.93 115.85
C ILE A 426 -28.98 30.48 115.11
N VAL A 427 -29.12 31.46 114.19
CA VAL A 427 -28.01 31.84 113.28
C VAL A 427 -27.07 32.95 113.81
N ILE A 428 -27.37 33.59 114.95
CA ILE A 428 -26.60 34.76 115.41
C ILE A 428 -25.36 34.40 116.25
N SER A 429 -25.24 33.18 116.79
CA SER A 429 -23.98 32.68 117.38
C SER A 429 -23.05 31.97 116.37
N GLY A 430 -23.53 31.66 115.16
CA GLY A 430 -22.74 31.02 114.08
C GLY A 430 -21.93 32.00 113.21
N ARG A 431 -22.44 33.22 112.96
CA ARG A 431 -21.77 34.20 112.07
C ARG A 431 -20.49 34.80 112.65
N VAL A 432 -20.37 34.90 113.98
CA VAL A 432 -19.14 35.40 114.64
C VAL A 432 -18.07 34.30 114.73
N ILE A 433 -18.45 33.03 114.87
CA ILE A 433 -17.51 31.89 114.88
C ILE A 433 -16.94 31.61 113.48
N GLN A 434 -17.72 31.83 112.41
CA GLN A 434 -17.25 31.64 111.04
C GLN A 434 -16.28 32.75 110.59
N ALA A 435 -16.53 34.02 110.95
CA ALA A 435 -15.64 35.14 110.63
C ALA A 435 -14.25 35.03 111.32
N ASN A 436 -14.22 34.61 112.59
CA ASN A 436 -12.95 34.41 113.32
C ASN A 436 -12.19 33.15 112.85
N ARG A 437 -12.88 32.08 112.44
CA ARG A 437 -12.25 30.90 111.82
C ARG A 437 -11.64 31.21 110.46
N ILE A 438 -12.30 32.04 109.63
CA ILE A 438 -11.78 32.46 108.32
C ILE A 438 -10.57 33.40 108.48
N LYS A 439 -10.59 34.31 109.47
CA LYS A 439 -9.45 35.19 109.80
C LYS A 439 -8.23 34.41 110.30
N ASN A 440 -8.43 33.42 111.18
CA ASN A 440 -7.35 32.54 111.64
C ASN A 440 -6.83 31.67 110.49
N ALA A 441 -7.71 31.07 109.68
CA ALA A 441 -7.32 30.30 108.51
C ALA A 441 -6.57 31.17 107.46
N TYR A 442 -6.92 32.44 107.33
CA TYR A 442 -6.22 33.42 106.48
C TYR A 442 -4.81 33.69 107.00
N GLN A 443 -4.63 33.91 108.31
CA GLN A 443 -3.32 34.07 108.93
C GLN A 443 -2.46 32.81 108.81
N THR A 444 -3.04 31.62 108.97
CA THR A 444 -2.37 30.33 108.74
C THR A 444 -1.99 30.12 107.26
N ALA A 445 -2.86 30.52 106.33
CA ALA A 445 -2.57 30.49 104.90
C ALA A 445 -1.44 31.46 104.51
N LEU A 446 -1.34 32.62 105.18
CA LEU A 446 -0.24 33.58 104.98
C LEU A 446 1.09 33.10 105.57
N THR A 447 1.11 32.57 106.79
CA THR A 447 2.34 32.02 107.41
C THR A 447 2.83 30.79 106.65
N SER A 448 1.92 29.91 106.22
CA SER A 448 2.30 28.80 105.33
C SER A 448 2.80 29.31 103.98
N LEU A 449 2.29 30.43 103.44
CA LEU A 449 2.80 31.05 102.22
C LEU A 449 4.28 31.49 102.32
N GLU A 450 4.67 32.03 103.46
CA GLU A 450 6.03 32.53 103.73
C GLU A 450 7.03 31.38 103.89
N SER A 451 6.59 30.24 104.43
CA SER A 451 7.42 29.03 104.58
C SER A 451 7.68 28.25 103.28
N GLN A 452 6.91 28.49 102.21
CA GLN A 452 7.05 27.72 100.96
C GLN A 452 8.11 28.31 100.04
N GLN A 453 8.99 27.46 99.51
CA GLN A 453 10.10 27.89 98.66
C GLN A 453 9.72 28.04 97.17
N SER A 454 8.67 27.36 96.68
CA SER A 454 8.27 27.37 95.27
C SER A 454 6.93 28.07 95.00
N LEU A 455 6.86 28.84 93.91
CA LEU A 455 5.67 29.58 93.49
C LEU A 455 4.44 28.66 93.28
N GLY A 456 4.65 27.43 92.80
CA GLY A 456 3.57 26.45 92.63
C GLY A 456 2.95 25.96 93.94
N LYS A 457 3.75 25.81 95.01
CA LYS A 457 3.22 25.46 96.34
C LYS A 457 2.50 26.65 96.97
N LYS A 458 3.00 27.88 96.78
CA LYS A 458 2.30 29.11 97.20
C LYS A 458 0.95 29.28 96.52
N GLU A 459 0.87 29.03 95.21
CA GLU A 459 -0.40 29.08 94.47
C GLU A 459 -1.41 28.05 94.98
N LYS A 460 -0.96 26.81 95.24
CA LYS A 460 -1.81 25.73 95.75
C LYS A 460 -2.39 26.04 97.12
N VAL A 461 -1.59 26.60 98.04
CA VAL A 461 -2.08 27.04 99.37
C VAL A 461 -3.18 28.09 99.24
N LEU A 462 -3.03 29.06 98.33
CA LEU A 462 -4.05 30.09 98.09
C LEU A 462 -5.29 29.53 97.41
N GLN A 463 -5.14 28.59 96.47
CA GLN A 463 -6.26 27.92 95.81
C GLN A 463 -7.02 27.01 96.76
N ASP A 464 -6.35 26.22 97.59
CA ASP A 464 -6.96 25.34 98.59
C ASP A 464 -7.79 26.16 99.59
N PHE A 465 -7.34 27.37 99.95
CA PHE A 465 -8.13 28.31 100.74
C PHE A 465 -9.39 28.79 99.99
N ILE A 466 -9.26 29.24 98.73
CA ILE A 466 -10.41 29.70 97.93
C ILE A 466 -11.42 28.57 97.71
N ASN A 467 -10.97 27.36 97.39
CA ASN A 467 -11.82 26.19 97.16
C ASN A 467 -12.55 25.75 98.43
N ARG A 468 -11.92 25.89 99.61
CA ARG A 468 -12.49 25.48 100.89
C ARG A 468 -13.44 26.52 101.49
N TYR A 469 -13.25 27.81 101.20
CA TYR A 469 -13.99 28.90 101.87
C TYR A 469 -14.79 29.84 100.94
N GLY A 470 -14.64 29.76 99.61
CA GLY A 470 -15.45 30.51 98.64
C GLY A 470 -15.14 32.01 98.52
N GLU A 471 -16.11 32.81 98.06
CA GLU A 471 -16.03 34.28 97.96
C GLU A 471 -16.13 34.92 99.36
N THR A 472 -14.98 35.26 99.94
CA THR A 472 -14.84 35.95 101.25
C THR A 472 -14.21 37.33 101.07
N GLU A 473 -14.20 38.17 102.11
CA GLU A 473 -13.50 39.47 102.11
C GLU A 473 -12.00 39.35 101.76
N TYR A 474 -11.38 38.20 102.08
CA TYR A 474 -9.99 37.89 101.75
C TYR A 474 -9.81 37.22 100.38
N ALA A 475 -10.87 36.68 99.77
CA ALA A 475 -10.78 35.99 98.49
C ALA A 475 -10.30 36.92 97.36
N ALA A 476 -10.67 38.20 97.39
CA ALA A 476 -10.19 39.19 96.42
C ALA A 476 -8.67 39.38 96.50
N THR A 477 -8.10 39.45 97.71
CA THR A 477 -6.65 39.60 97.91
C THR A 477 -5.87 38.32 97.57
N PHE A 478 -6.41 37.14 97.87
CA PHE A 478 -5.82 35.87 97.45
C PHE A 478 -5.93 35.63 95.95
N LYS A 479 -7.05 36.00 95.30
CA LYS A 479 -7.15 35.99 93.83
C LYS A 479 -6.14 36.92 93.17
N MET A 480 -5.89 38.10 93.75
CA MET A 480 -4.86 39.03 93.30
C MET A 480 -3.45 38.42 93.49
N LYS A 481 -3.13 37.88 94.66
CA LYS A 481 -1.84 37.18 94.89
C LYS A 481 -1.65 35.96 93.99
N ILE A 482 -2.69 35.17 93.72
CA ILE A 482 -2.66 34.08 92.74
C ILE A 482 -2.38 34.62 91.34
N ARG A 483 -3.01 35.74 90.96
CA ARG A 483 -2.76 36.39 89.66
C ARG A 483 -1.31 36.85 89.54
N ASP A 484 -0.73 37.44 90.58
CA ASP A 484 0.67 37.89 90.58
C ASP A 484 1.65 36.70 90.58
N ILE A 485 1.37 35.65 91.36
CA ILE A 485 2.14 34.40 91.35
C ILE A 485 2.08 33.73 89.98
N ARG A 486 0.91 33.69 89.34
CA ARG A 486 0.74 33.16 87.97
C ARG A 486 1.51 33.99 86.95
N LYS A 487 1.49 35.33 87.05
CA LYS A 487 2.30 36.22 86.19
C LYS A 487 3.81 35.97 86.36
N HIS A 488 4.27 35.81 87.60
CA HIS A 488 5.68 35.48 87.86
C HIS A 488 6.06 34.09 87.37
N LYS A 489 5.19 33.10 87.52
CA LYS A 489 5.39 31.75 86.99
C LYS A 489 5.43 31.76 85.46
N GLU A 490 4.50 32.46 84.82
CA GLU A 490 4.49 32.64 83.37
C GLU A 490 5.78 33.33 82.86
N LYS A 491 6.28 34.33 83.60
CA LYS A 491 7.57 34.99 83.30
C LYS A 491 8.75 34.02 83.44
N GLN A 492 8.79 33.17 84.47
CA GLN A 492 9.83 32.14 84.64
C GLN A 492 9.76 31.09 83.53
N ASP A 493 8.56 30.63 83.19
CA ASP A 493 8.33 29.67 82.11
C ASP A 493 8.77 30.28 80.77
N PHE A 494 8.48 31.58 80.53
CA PHE A 494 8.93 32.32 79.35
C PHE A 494 10.47 32.40 79.29
N GLU A 495 11.13 32.82 80.37
CA GLU A 495 12.61 32.92 80.42
C GLU A 495 13.29 31.54 80.28
N ALA A 496 12.69 30.47 80.77
CA ALA A 496 13.17 29.10 80.56
C ALA A 496 13.04 28.70 79.08
N VAL A 497 11.87 28.93 78.49
CA VAL A 497 11.59 28.64 77.08
C VAL A 497 12.51 29.41 76.13
N ILE A 498 12.76 30.69 76.40
CA ILE A 498 13.69 31.49 75.59
C ILE A 498 15.11 30.93 75.68
N ARG A 499 15.61 30.61 76.89
CA ARG A 499 16.96 30.02 77.04
C ARG A 499 17.10 28.67 76.33
N ASP A 500 16.11 27.80 76.49
CA ASP A 500 16.12 26.48 75.84
C ASP A 500 16.09 26.62 74.31
N ALA A 501 15.25 27.52 73.80
CA ALA A 501 15.14 27.84 72.39
C ALA A 501 16.43 28.48 71.82
N GLU A 502 17.07 29.40 72.56
CA GLU A 502 18.33 30.02 72.16
C GLU A 502 19.46 29.00 72.06
N LYS A 503 19.54 28.06 72.99
CA LYS A 503 20.51 26.95 72.92
C LYS A 503 20.27 26.07 71.68
N LEU A 504 19.01 25.75 71.39
CA LEU A 504 18.65 24.98 70.19
C LEU A 504 18.93 25.76 68.89
N ASN A 505 18.70 27.07 68.89
CA ASN A 505 18.99 27.94 67.75
C ASN A 505 20.50 28.06 67.50
N ALA A 506 21.33 28.12 68.55
CA ALA A 506 22.79 28.10 68.43
C ALA A 506 23.29 26.81 67.76
N ASP A 507 22.64 25.68 68.05
CA ASP A 507 22.88 24.38 67.40
C ASP A 507 22.26 24.27 65.98
N LYS A 508 21.63 25.33 65.46
CA LYS A 508 20.84 25.34 64.21
C LYS A 508 19.65 24.34 64.19
N LYS A 509 19.14 23.93 65.36
CA LYS A 509 17.98 23.01 65.54
C LYS A 509 16.66 23.78 65.69
N PHE A 510 16.30 24.54 64.66
CA PHE A 510 15.16 25.46 64.68
C PHE A 510 13.79 24.75 64.80
N GLU A 511 13.63 23.54 64.29
CA GLU A 511 12.38 22.76 64.40
C GLU A 511 12.13 22.31 65.86
N ALA A 512 13.20 21.98 66.60
CA ALA A 512 13.11 21.70 68.02
C ALA A 512 12.77 22.97 68.81
N SER A 513 13.31 24.11 68.39
CA SER A 513 12.99 25.44 68.95
C SER A 513 11.51 25.79 68.76
N GLU A 514 10.96 25.55 67.57
CA GLU A 514 9.53 25.72 67.27
C GLU A 514 8.66 24.84 68.18
N ALA A 515 9.06 23.59 68.40
CA ALA A 515 8.32 22.67 69.27
C ALA A 515 8.27 23.17 70.74
N VAL A 516 9.37 23.72 71.26
CA VAL A 516 9.44 24.30 72.61
C VAL A 516 8.55 25.55 72.72
N TYR A 517 8.57 26.43 71.72
CA TYR A 517 7.65 27.59 71.66
C TYR A 517 6.18 27.16 71.54
N GLY A 518 5.89 26.15 70.73
CA GLY A 518 4.55 25.58 70.59
C GLY A 518 4.03 24.96 71.89
N GLN A 519 4.90 24.32 72.67
CA GLN A 519 4.56 23.81 73.99
C GLN A 519 4.19 24.94 74.97
N TYR A 520 4.93 26.05 74.96
CA TYR A 520 4.59 27.24 75.74
C TYR A 520 3.22 27.82 75.36
N LEU A 521 2.93 27.96 74.05
CA LEU A 521 1.65 28.47 73.57
C LEU A 521 0.46 27.56 73.95
N LYS A 522 0.67 26.24 74.05
CA LYS A 522 -0.35 25.31 74.57
C LYS A 522 -0.58 25.47 76.07
N GLN A 523 0.48 25.71 76.84
CA GLN A 523 0.41 25.90 78.30
C GLN A 523 -0.18 27.27 78.66
N HIS A 524 0.06 28.31 77.86
CA HIS A 524 -0.39 29.69 78.11
C HIS A 524 -1.12 30.31 76.90
N PRO A 525 -2.31 29.83 76.46
CA PRO A 525 -2.93 30.27 75.19
C PRO A 525 -3.32 31.76 75.10
N LYS A 526 -3.54 32.40 76.25
CA LYS A 526 -3.87 33.84 76.40
C LYS A 526 -2.87 34.57 77.31
N GLY A 527 -1.65 34.05 77.42
CA GLY A 527 -0.58 34.63 78.22
C GLY A 527 -0.09 35.98 77.70
N THR A 528 0.55 36.75 78.57
CA THR A 528 1.13 38.08 78.27
C THR A 528 2.23 38.00 77.20
N TYR A 529 3.04 36.94 77.21
CA TYR A 529 4.18 36.77 76.29
C TYR A 529 3.84 35.99 75.01
N THR A 530 2.57 35.60 74.83
CA THR A 530 2.14 34.83 73.64
C THR A 530 2.39 35.56 72.33
N GLY A 531 2.23 36.90 72.30
CA GLY A 531 2.53 37.70 71.12
C GLY A 531 4.01 37.67 70.75
N GLU A 532 4.90 37.72 71.74
CA GLU A 532 6.34 37.69 71.54
C GLU A 532 6.83 36.30 71.09
N ILE A 533 6.31 35.23 71.68
CA ILE A 533 6.59 33.86 71.25
C ILE A 533 6.09 33.61 69.82
N ARG A 534 4.89 34.10 69.46
CA ARG A 534 4.39 34.02 68.07
C ARG A 534 5.28 34.77 67.09
N LYS A 535 5.82 35.94 67.49
CA LYS A 535 6.80 36.68 66.69
C LYS A 535 8.08 35.85 66.49
N LYS A 536 8.62 35.26 67.55
CA LYS A 536 9.79 34.36 67.45
C LYS A 536 9.54 33.15 66.55
N ILE A 537 8.37 32.51 66.64
CA ILE A 537 7.96 31.42 65.72
C ILE A 537 7.91 31.92 64.28
N SER A 538 7.39 33.13 64.02
CA SER A 538 7.31 33.68 62.66
C SER A 538 8.67 33.97 62.00
N GLU A 539 9.74 34.13 62.81
CA GLU A 539 11.11 34.33 62.33
C GLU A 539 11.82 33.00 61.98
N LEU A 540 11.40 31.87 62.56
CA LEU A 540 12.04 30.56 62.39
C LEU A 540 12.03 30.03 60.94
N PRO A 541 10.94 30.11 60.16
CA PRO A 541 10.92 29.63 58.78
C PRO A 541 12.05 30.22 57.93
N GLY A 542 12.36 31.51 58.10
CA GLY A 542 13.46 32.16 57.39
C GLY A 542 14.84 31.63 57.80
N LEU A 543 15.04 31.30 59.08
CA LEU A 543 16.30 30.73 59.58
C LEU A 543 16.48 29.26 59.16
N ILE A 544 15.39 28.50 59.07
CA ILE A 544 15.39 27.13 58.55
C ILE A 544 15.78 27.16 57.06
N ASP A 545 15.17 28.06 56.29
CA ASP A 545 15.49 28.29 54.89
C ASP A 545 16.98 28.65 54.68
N ASP A 546 17.51 29.62 55.44
CA ASP A 546 18.92 30.02 55.38
C ASP A 546 19.87 28.84 55.66
N ARG A 547 19.60 28.05 56.71
CA ARG A 547 20.39 26.85 57.06
C ARG A 547 20.35 25.79 55.96
N ASP A 548 19.16 25.49 55.46
CA ASP A 548 18.97 24.44 54.45
C ASP A 548 19.64 24.86 53.13
N TYR A 549 19.58 26.15 52.78
CA TYR A 549 20.31 26.71 51.63
C TYR A 549 21.85 26.66 51.82
N GLU A 550 22.38 27.01 53.00
CA GLU A 550 23.81 26.85 53.29
C GLU A 550 24.28 25.40 53.16
N THR A 551 23.47 24.46 53.69
CA THR A 551 23.75 23.01 53.62
C THR A 551 23.77 22.54 52.18
N LEU A 552 22.84 23.01 51.37
CA LEU A 552 22.74 22.72 49.94
C LEU A 552 23.96 23.28 49.15
N ARG A 553 24.48 24.45 49.53
CA ARG A 553 25.66 25.07 48.92
C ARG A 553 26.97 24.39 49.31
N ALA A 554 27.04 23.83 50.52
CA ALA A 554 28.22 23.14 51.06
C ALA A 554 28.35 21.68 50.59
N ALA A 555 27.30 21.09 49.99
CA ALA A 555 27.32 19.72 49.49
C ALA A 555 28.31 19.54 48.31
N ASP A 556 29.11 18.47 48.37
CA ASP A 556 30.26 18.18 47.51
C ASP A 556 29.96 18.18 45.99
N GLN A 557 30.96 18.52 45.17
CA GLN A 557 30.80 18.84 43.76
C GLN A 557 30.67 17.64 42.81
N GLY A 558 30.82 16.40 43.30
CA GLY A 558 31.02 15.22 42.45
C GLY A 558 29.77 14.47 41.95
N ASN A 559 28.65 14.45 42.69
CA ASN A 559 27.48 13.62 42.35
C ASN A 559 26.23 14.45 42.01
N TYR A 560 25.99 14.66 40.72
CA TYR A 560 24.90 15.51 40.20
C TYR A 560 23.49 14.97 40.51
N ALA A 561 23.32 13.65 40.58
CA ALA A 561 22.03 13.05 40.95
C ALA A 561 21.65 13.38 42.40
N GLU A 562 22.63 13.41 43.31
CA GLU A 562 22.44 13.83 44.70
C GLU A 562 22.17 15.33 44.81
N LYS A 563 22.80 16.16 43.94
CA LYS A 563 22.49 17.60 43.86
C LYS A 563 21.06 17.86 43.41
N ILE A 564 20.60 17.23 42.33
CA ILE A 564 19.21 17.39 41.85
C ILE A 564 18.21 16.91 42.92
N LYS A 565 18.51 15.81 43.59
CA LYS A 565 17.70 15.34 44.73
C LYS A 565 17.66 16.38 45.86
N GLY A 566 18.81 16.95 46.23
CA GLY A 566 18.91 18.01 47.22
C GLY A 566 18.13 19.28 46.85
N TYR A 567 18.20 19.68 45.57
CA TYR A 567 17.41 20.81 45.05
C TYR A 567 15.90 20.53 45.12
N ASN A 568 15.46 19.35 44.70
CA ASN A 568 14.06 18.94 44.76
C ASN A 568 13.53 18.85 46.20
N GLU A 569 14.33 18.32 47.13
CA GLU A 569 14.00 18.30 48.56
C GLU A 569 13.90 19.72 49.14
N TYR A 570 14.80 20.62 48.74
CA TYR A 570 14.75 22.02 49.14
C TYR A 570 13.47 22.71 48.64
N PHE A 571 13.13 22.59 47.35
CA PHE A 571 11.91 23.18 46.79
C PHE A 571 10.63 22.65 47.45
N SER A 572 10.61 21.37 47.83
CA SER A 572 9.47 20.78 48.52
C SER A 572 9.32 21.28 49.97
N LYS A 573 10.42 21.56 50.67
CA LYS A 573 10.40 22.06 52.05
C LYS A 573 10.14 23.57 52.11
N HIS A 574 10.67 24.31 51.13
CA HIS A 574 10.66 25.77 51.08
C HIS A 574 10.04 26.28 49.77
N PRO A 575 8.74 26.05 49.51
CA PRO A 575 8.08 26.47 48.26
C PRO A 575 7.86 27.99 48.14
N GLU A 576 7.94 28.73 49.25
CA GLU A 576 7.94 30.21 49.34
C GLU A 576 9.23 30.76 49.98
N GLY A 577 10.31 29.96 50.05
CA GLY A 577 11.61 30.35 50.62
C GLY A 577 12.26 31.54 49.91
N ARG A 578 13.07 32.30 50.65
CA ARG A 578 13.80 33.48 50.16
C ARG A 578 14.89 33.11 49.16
N HIS A 579 15.49 31.92 49.27
CA HIS A 579 16.57 31.47 48.35
C HIS A 579 16.07 30.65 47.16
N ILE A 580 14.76 30.52 46.93
CA ILE A 580 14.22 29.78 45.77
C ILE A 580 14.84 30.21 44.45
N GLU A 581 14.92 31.52 44.22
CA GLU A 581 15.41 32.05 42.94
C GLU A 581 16.92 31.80 42.77
N ASP A 582 17.67 31.84 43.86
CA ASP A 582 19.10 31.54 43.86
C ASP A 582 19.36 30.04 43.64
N VAL A 583 18.56 29.17 44.27
CA VAL A 583 18.60 27.72 44.03
C VAL A 583 18.21 27.39 42.58
N LYS A 584 17.18 28.05 42.02
CA LYS A 584 16.82 27.92 40.59
C LYS A 584 17.99 28.32 39.68
N LYS A 585 18.70 29.41 39.95
CA LYS A 585 19.89 29.81 39.19
C LYS A 585 21.03 28.79 39.31
N LEU A 586 21.26 28.23 40.50
CA LEU A 586 22.27 27.17 40.69
C LEU A 586 21.96 25.93 39.84
N VAL A 587 20.70 25.50 39.84
CA VAL A 587 20.21 24.39 39.01
C VAL A 587 20.38 24.71 37.52
N ALA A 588 19.95 25.90 37.08
CA ALA A 588 20.02 26.32 35.69
C ALA A 588 21.46 26.42 35.16
N ASN A 589 22.38 27.00 35.95
CA ASN A 589 23.80 27.10 35.59
C ASN A 589 24.45 25.71 35.49
N MET A 590 24.18 24.83 36.45
CA MET A 590 24.69 23.46 36.47
C MET A 590 24.26 22.68 35.22
N ILE A 591 22.99 22.76 34.85
CA ILE A 591 22.47 22.06 33.66
C ILE A 591 22.98 22.72 32.37
N GLY A 592 23.04 24.06 32.33
CA GLY A 592 23.41 24.82 31.14
C GLY A 592 24.82 24.58 30.62
N GLU A 593 25.79 24.29 31.50
CA GLU A 593 27.16 23.91 31.09
C GLU A 593 27.21 22.53 30.42
N TYR A 594 26.61 21.52 31.05
CA TYR A 594 26.57 20.16 30.49
C TYR A 594 25.70 20.07 29.25
N HIS A 595 24.58 20.80 29.21
CA HIS A 595 23.70 20.83 28.06
C HIS A 595 24.39 21.41 26.81
N ARG A 596 25.30 22.39 26.98
CA ARG A 596 26.13 22.89 25.87
C ARG A 596 27.08 21.82 25.33
N THR A 597 27.73 21.06 26.21
CA THR A 597 28.62 19.95 25.82
C THR A 597 27.83 18.81 25.16
N PHE A 598 26.68 18.46 25.74
CA PHE A 598 25.73 17.50 25.17
C PHE A 598 25.32 17.88 23.74
N LYS A 599 24.88 19.13 23.52
CA LYS A 599 24.50 19.62 22.19
C LYS A 599 25.65 19.52 21.18
N LYS A 600 26.89 19.83 21.59
CA LYS A 600 28.07 19.67 20.73
C LYS A 600 28.32 18.20 20.35
N ASN A 601 28.25 17.30 21.34
CA ASN A 601 28.48 15.86 21.11
C ASN A 601 27.37 15.22 20.26
N VAL A 602 26.11 15.62 20.46
CA VAL A 602 24.99 15.22 19.61
C VAL A 602 25.18 15.72 18.18
N ALA A 603 25.53 16.98 17.98
CA ALA A 603 25.78 17.52 16.65
C ALA A 603 26.92 16.79 15.92
N LEU A 604 27.97 16.38 16.64
CA LEU A 604 29.09 15.64 16.10
C LEU A 604 28.67 14.24 15.60
N CYS A 605 27.98 13.48 16.44
CA CYS A 605 27.54 12.13 16.07
C CYS A 605 26.45 12.14 14.99
N GLU A 606 25.56 13.16 14.96
CA GLU A 606 24.57 13.33 13.88
C GLU A 606 25.25 13.61 12.54
N LYS A 607 26.31 14.43 12.53
CA LYS A 607 27.11 14.72 11.33
C LYS A 607 27.80 13.46 10.79
N GLN A 608 28.31 12.62 11.69
CA GLN A 608 28.97 11.36 11.35
C GLN A 608 27.98 10.22 11.05
N ARG A 609 26.68 10.41 11.33
CA ARG A 609 25.61 9.40 11.20
C ARG A 609 25.83 8.16 12.08
N GLU A 610 26.54 8.33 13.20
CA GLU A 610 26.78 7.28 14.19
C GLU A 610 25.67 7.28 15.24
N TRP A 611 24.53 6.68 14.88
CA TRP A 611 23.32 6.73 15.73
C TRP A 611 23.52 6.03 17.08
N GLU A 612 24.29 4.93 17.16
CA GLU A 612 24.61 4.32 18.47
C GLU A 612 25.45 5.24 19.35
N ALA A 613 26.38 6.01 18.78
CA ALA A 613 27.16 6.99 19.52
C ALA A 613 26.26 8.13 20.03
N CYS A 614 25.32 8.60 19.21
CA CYS A 614 24.33 9.58 19.64
C CYS A 614 23.46 9.07 20.79
N ILE A 615 23.04 7.80 20.75
CA ILE A 615 22.27 7.18 21.82
C ILE A 615 23.08 7.16 23.12
N ARG A 616 24.37 6.79 23.09
CA ARG A 616 25.24 6.82 24.28
C ARG A 616 25.36 8.22 24.88
N VAL A 617 25.50 9.24 24.03
CA VAL A 617 25.54 10.65 24.49
C VAL A 617 24.22 11.05 25.15
N CYS A 618 23.07 10.58 24.62
CA CYS A 618 21.77 10.82 25.24
C CYS A 618 21.61 10.05 26.56
N ASP A 619 21.99 8.77 26.61
CA ASP A 619 21.94 7.94 27.82
C ASP A 619 22.77 8.54 28.96
N ASP A 620 24.01 8.94 28.69
CA ASP A 620 24.89 9.58 29.67
C ASP A 620 24.29 10.89 30.23
N PHE A 621 23.62 11.67 29.38
CA PHE A 621 22.95 12.90 29.81
C PHE A 621 21.69 12.61 30.64
N ILE A 622 20.86 11.66 30.21
CA ILE A 622 19.62 11.25 30.92
C ILE A 622 19.96 10.65 32.29
N GLU A 623 21.01 9.82 32.37
CA GLU A 623 21.46 9.21 33.61
C GLU A 623 21.87 10.29 34.63
N LYS A 624 22.56 11.34 34.18
CA LYS A 624 23.04 12.44 35.03
C LYS A 624 21.97 13.46 35.41
N PHE A 625 21.05 13.77 34.50
CA PHE A 625 20.10 14.89 34.63
C PHE A 625 18.61 14.47 34.57
N GLY A 626 18.31 13.20 34.81
CA GLY A 626 16.96 12.65 34.76
C GLY A 626 15.96 13.47 35.60
N GLY A 627 14.78 13.75 35.03
CA GLY A 627 13.75 14.57 35.69
C GLY A 627 13.77 16.06 35.30
N THR A 628 14.76 16.52 34.55
CA THR A 628 14.84 17.88 33.99
C THR A 628 14.23 17.97 32.57
N GLU A 629 13.98 19.20 32.09
CA GLU A 629 13.50 19.45 30.71
C GLU A 629 14.53 19.00 29.67
N GLN A 630 15.80 19.33 29.89
CA GLN A 630 16.90 19.01 28.97
C GLN A 630 17.13 17.49 28.87
N ALA A 631 16.87 16.74 29.94
CA ALA A 631 16.92 15.27 29.89
C ALA A 631 15.74 14.68 29.11
N SER A 632 14.58 15.34 29.12
CA SER A 632 13.45 14.97 28.25
C SER A 632 13.79 15.19 26.77
N ASP A 633 14.44 16.31 26.43
CA ASP A 633 14.95 16.57 25.08
C ASP A 633 15.93 15.47 24.62
N ALA A 634 16.86 15.09 25.50
CA ALA A 634 17.81 14.01 25.25
C ALA A 634 17.11 12.65 25.05
N ALA A 635 16.07 12.34 25.83
CA ALA A 635 15.26 11.14 25.66
C ALA A 635 14.51 11.12 24.32
N GLY A 636 13.93 12.24 23.91
CA GLY A 636 13.30 12.39 22.59
C GLY A 636 14.29 12.14 21.44
N LEU A 637 15.51 12.70 21.55
CA LEU A 637 16.59 12.46 20.60
C LEU A 637 17.04 10.98 20.59
N GLN A 638 17.14 10.34 21.75
CA GLN A 638 17.47 8.93 21.87
C GLN A 638 16.47 8.05 21.10
N VAL A 639 15.17 8.29 21.26
CA VAL A 639 14.10 7.58 20.54
C VAL A 639 14.22 7.82 19.04
N LYS A 640 14.44 9.08 18.62
CA LYS A 640 14.68 9.45 17.21
C LYS A 640 15.83 8.64 16.61
N TYR A 641 16.95 8.49 17.31
CA TYR A 641 18.11 7.74 16.81
C TYR A 641 17.87 6.23 16.78
N ARG A 642 17.21 5.66 17.81
CA ARG A 642 16.82 4.24 17.79
C ARG A 642 15.92 3.92 16.61
N LYS A 643 14.93 4.78 16.28
CA LYS A 643 14.12 4.62 15.07
C LYS A 643 14.95 4.61 13.79
N ARG A 644 15.98 5.47 13.69
CA ARG A 644 16.88 5.50 12.52
C ARG A 644 17.68 4.21 12.35
N ILE A 645 18.12 3.60 13.45
CA ILE A 645 18.76 2.28 13.43
C ILE A 645 17.73 1.23 13.02
N GLY A 646 16.54 1.25 13.63
CA GLY A 646 15.43 0.34 13.32
C GLY A 646 15.10 0.31 11.84
N TYR A 647 14.94 1.47 11.19
CA TYR A 647 14.67 1.55 9.76
C TYR A 647 15.74 0.87 8.90
N LYS A 648 17.02 0.93 9.29
CA LYS A 648 18.09 0.25 8.56
C LYS A 648 17.94 -1.28 8.66
N THR A 649 17.66 -1.77 9.87
CA THR A 649 17.46 -3.19 10.14
C THR A 649 16.20 -3.72 9.47
N ASP A 650 15.09 -2.98 9.54
CA ASP A 650 13.83 -3.33 8.91
C ASP A 650 13.96 -3.39 7.39
N LEU A 651 14.65 -2.43 6.77
CA LEU A 651 14.95 -2.45 5.33
C LEU A 651 15.74 -3.70 4.92
N ALA A 652 16.74 -4.10 5.71
CA ALA A 652 17.52 -5.31 5.45
C ALA A 652 16.65 -6.57 5.57
N GLY A 653 15.87 -6.69 6.65
CA GLY A 653 14.97 -7.81 6.86
C GLY A 653 13.86 -7.91 5.81
N MET A 654 13.31 -6.78 5.35
CA MET A 654 12.34 -6.76 4.25
C MET A 654 12.96 -7.22 2.94
N LYS A 655 14.19 -6.78 2.61
CA LYS A 655 14.91 -7.25 1.42
C LYS A 655 15.11 -8.77 1.42
N GLU A 656 15.47 -9.32 2.57
CA GLU A 656 15.62 -10.76 2.74
C GLU A 656 14.29 -11.51 2.56
N LYS A 657 13.21 -11.04 3.23
CA LYS A 657 11.88 -11.64 3.09
C LYS A 657 11.32 -11.54 1.67
N ALA A 658 11.50 -10.39 1.02
CA ALA A 658 11.10 -10.19 -0.37
C ALA A 658 11.88 -11.12 -1.30
N ALA A 659 13.18 -11.33 -1.07
CA ALA A 659 13.98 -12.29 -1.85
C ALA A 659 13.48 -13.73 -1.68
N GLN A 660 13.00 -14.12 -0.49
CA GLN A 660 12.46 -15.46 -0.23
C GLN A 660 11.16 -15.76 -1.00
N THR A 661 10.39 -14.74 -1.40
CA THR A 661 9.16 -14.92 -2.20
C THR A 661 9.44 -15.35 -3.65
N GLY A 662 10.68 -15.19 -4.13
CA GLY A 662 11.09 -15.61 -5.46
C GLY A 662 10.36 -14.86 -6.58
N ILE A 663 9.47 -15.56 -7.30
CA ILE A 663 8.71 -15.02 -8.45
C ILE A 663 7.37 -14.37 -8.04
N ASP A 664 6.96 -14.50 -6.78
CA ASP A 664 5.77 -13.82 -6.27
C ASP A 664 6.06 -12.34 -5.98
N TYR A 665 6.15 -11.55 -7.04
CA TYR A 665 6.44 -10.12 -6.96
C TYR A 665 5.32 -9.33 -6.26
N LEU A 666 4.08 -9.82 -6.27
CA LEU A 666 2.96 -9.17 -5.57
C LEU A 666 3.07 -9.39 -4.05
N GLY A 667 3.36 -10.62 -3.62
CA GLY A 667 3.67 -10.91 -2.21
C GLY A 667 4.91 -10.14 -1.73
N ALA A 668 5.96 -10.06 -2.55
CA ALA A 668 7.13 -9.23 -2.27
C ALA A 668 6.77 -7.74 -2.09
N LYS A 669 5.92 -7.21 -2.96
CA LYS A 669 5.45 -5.82 -2.93
C LYS A 669 4.59 -5.56 -1.68
N GLU A 670 3.79 -6.52 -1.27
CA GLU A 670 2.92 -6.40 -0.09
C GLU A 670 3.75 -6.20 1.18
N ILE A 671 4.86 -6.92 1.34
CA ILE A 671 5.81 -6.73 2.46
C ILE A 671 6.24 -5.26 2.61
N TYR A 672 6.64 -4.63 1.50
CA TYR A 672 7.05 -3.22 1.49
C TYR A 672 5.89 -2.25 1.69
N SER A 673 4.72 -2.57 1.14
CA SER A 673 3.51 -1.75 1.24
C SER A 673 2.96 -1.73 2.67
N GLU A 674 2.90 -2.90 3.32
CA GLU A 674 2.53 -3.04 4.72
C GLU A 674 3.45 -2.24 5.64
N TYR A 675 4.75 -2.24 5.35
CA TYR A 675 5.71 -1.47 6.13
C TYR A 675 5.46 0.04 6.07
N LEU A 676 5.09 0.59 4.91
CA LEU A 676 4.74 2.01 4.79
C LEU A 676 3.43 2.36 5.52
N VAL A 677 2.46 1.44 5.52
CA VAL A 677 1.19 1.59 6.26
C VAL A 677 1.43 1.52 7.77
N ALA A 678 2.31 0.62 8.21
CA ALA A 678 2.66 0.44 9.61
C ALA A 678 3.52 1.58 10.17
N ASN A 679 4.29 2.27 9.32
CA ASN A 679 5.23 3.33 9.71
C ASN A 679 4.99 4.65 8.95
N PRO A 680 3.82 5.30 9.13
CA PRO A 680 3.47 6.53 8.41
C PRO A 680 4.42 7.70 8.72
N GLU A 681 5.10 7.68 9.88
CA GLU A 681 6.10 8.67 10.30
C GLU A 681 7.50 8.45 9.72
N ALA A 682 7.69 7.42 8.88
CA ALA A 682 9.01 7.13 8.31
C ALA A 682 9.59 8.35 7.56
N PRO A 683 10.92 8.62 7.70
CA PRO A 683 11.58 9.72 6.99
C PRO A 683 11.44 9.61 5.47
N SER A 684 11.45 10.76 4.78
CA SER A 684 11.27 10.82 3.32
C SER A 684 12.25 9.91 2.57
N TYR A 685 13.52 9.84 2.99
CA TYR A 685 14.51 8.98 2.34
C TYR A 685 14.17 7.48 2.48
N VAL A 686 13.57 7.04 3.59
CA VAL A 686 13.13 5.65 3.77
C VAL A 686 11.94 5.37 2.87
N LYS A 687 10.97 6.30 2.85
CA LYS A 687 9.80 6.20 1.97
C LYS A 687 10.20 6.13 0.51
N GLU A 688 11.19 6.90 0.09
CA GLU A 688 11.73 6.89 -1.27
C GLU A 688 12.40 5.57 -1.62
N ILE A 689 13.24 5.02 -0.73
CA ILE A 689 13.85 3.70 -0.91
C ILE A 689 12.76 2.63 -1.06
N VAL A 690 11.80 2.58 -0.14
CA VAL A 690 10.73 1.57 -0.17
C VAL A 690 9.85 1.72 -1.41
N SER A 691 9.51 2.96 -1.79
CA SER A 691 8.72 3.23 -2.99
C SER A 691 9.45 2.80 -4.27
N LYS A 692 10.78 2.97 -4.30
CA LYS A 692 11.61 2.51 -5.42
C LYS A 692 11.62 0.98 -5.53
N GLU A 693 11.75 0.26 -4.41
CA GLU A 693 11.67 -1.20 -4.38
C GLU A 693 10.29 -1.69 -4.84
N ILE A 694 9.20 -1.03 -4.42
CA ILE A 694 7.83 -1.32 -4.89
C ILE A 694 7.73 -1.14 -6.41
N ALA A 695 8.22 -0.02 -6.94
CA ALA A 695 8.18 0.25 -8.38
C ALA A 695 9.03 -0.77 -9.18
N ASP A 696 10.17 -1.19 -8.65
CA ASP A 696 11.02 -2.23 -9.25
C ASP A 696 10.30 -3.58 -9.29
N LEU A 697 9.61 -3.96 -8.21
CA LEU A 697 8.82 -5.18 -8.15
C LEU A 697 7.61 -5.14 -9.10
N GLU A 698 6.92 -4.01 -9.21
CA GLU A 698 5.84 -3.84 -10.19
C GLU A 698 6.35 -3.99 -11.62
N ARG A 699 7.50 -3.40 -11.96
CA ARG A 699 8.10 -3.55 -13.29
C ARG A 699 8.48 -5.00 -13.61
N LYS A 700 9.03 -5.72 -12.62
CA LYS A 700 9.31 -7.16 -12.74
C LYS A 700 8.03 -7.97 -12.96
N HIS A 701 6.98 -7.68 -12.19
CA HIS A 701 5.68 -8.35 -12.35
C HIS A 701 5.03 -8.09 -13.72
N GLN A 702 5.07 -6.85 -14.20
CA GLN A 702 4.55 -6.53 -15.53
C GLN A 702 5.34 -7.22 -16.65
N THR A 703 6.66 -7.34 -16.48
CA THR A 703 7.51 -8.09 -17.42
C THR A 703 7.18 -9.58 -17.40
N TYR A 704 6.98 -10.15 -16.20
CA TYR A 704 6.51 -11.54 -16.02
C TYR A 704 5.21 -11.80 -16.80
N ILE A 705 4.18 -10.98 -16.58
CA ILE A 705 2.87 -11.16 -17.22
C ILE A 705 2.97 -11.01 -18.73
N ARG A 706 3.75 -10.05 -19.21
CA ARG A 706 3.95 -9.84 -20.65
C ARG A 706 4.62 -11.05 -21.30
N GLU A 707 5.70 -11.55 -20.72
CA GLU A 707 6.41 -12.73 -21.24
C GLU A 707 5.53 -13.97 -21.23
N GLU A 708 4.73 -14.17 -20.17
CA GLU A 708 3.75 -15.27 -20.07
C GLU A 708 2.68 -15.17 -21.15
N LYS A 709 2.09 -13.99 -21.35
CA LYS A 709 1.08 -13.77 -22.39
C LYS A 709 1.63 -13.98 -23.80
N GLU A 710 2.81 -13.41 -24.11
CA GLU A 710 3.46 -13.59 -25.40
C GLU A 710 3.77 -15.08 -25.67
N TRP A 711 4.16 -15.81 -24.63
CA TRP A 711 4.39 -17.25 -24.70
C TRP A 711 3.11 -18.05 -24.93
N GLU A 712 2.03 -17.75 -24.21
CA GLU A 712 0.72 -18.39 -24.40
C GLU A 712 0.17 -18.18 -25.81
N GLU A 713 0.26 -16.96 -26.33
CA GLU A 713 -0.15 -16.63 -27.70
C GLU A 713 0.69 -17.39 -28.74
N LEU A 714 2.01 -17.50 -28.51
CA LEU A 714 2.91 -18.28 -29.35
C LEU A 714 2.61 -19.77 -29.30
N LEU A 715 2.36 -20.33 -28.13
CA LEU A 715 1.97 -21.73 -27.95
C LEU A 715 0.65 -22.03 -28.65
N ALA A 716 -0.36 -21.15 -28.50
CA ALA A 716 -1.64 -21.29 -29.17
C ALA A 716 -1.46 -21.30 -30.70
N TYR A 717 -0.71 -20.34 -31.25
CA TYR A 717 -0.42 -20.29 -32.68
C TYR A 717 0.38 -21.51 -33.16
N SER A 718 1.36 -21.94 -32.36
CA SER A 718 2.25 -23.06 -32.68
C SER A 718 1.58 -24.41 -32.51
N ASN A 719 0.46 -24.52 -31.83
CA ASN A 719 -0.33 -25.74 -31.68
C ASN A 719 -1.52 -25.82 -32.64
N ASP A 720 -1.95 -24.69 -33.21
CA ASP A 720 -3.03 -24.65 -34.19
C ASP A 720 -2.66 -25.43 -35.47
N LEU A 721 -3.50 -26.40 -35.81
CA LEU A 721 -3.35 -27.26 -36.98
C LEU A 721 -3.73 -26.58 -38.29
N MET A 722 -4.43 -25.43 -38.23
CA MET A 722 -4.77 -24.63 -39.41
C MET A 722 -3.56 -23.86 -39.95
N ASN A 723 -2.54 -23.62 -39.13
CA ASN A 723 -1.29 -22.98 -39.54
C ASN A 723 -0.31 -24.01 -40.13
N THR A 724 0.36 -23.65 -41.21
CA THR A 724 1.32 -24.55 -41.86
C THR A 724 2.51 -24.84 -40.93
N LEU A 725 3.14 -26.01 -41.06
CA LEU A 725 4.35 -26.33 -40.30
C LEU A 725 5.49 -25.34 -40.57
N GLY A 726 5.53 -24.76 -41.78
CA GLY A 726 6.49 -23.70 -42.14
C GLY A 726 6.30 -22.43 -41.32
N ASP A 727 5.08 -21.90 -41.28
CA ASP A 727 4.78 -20.65 -40.57
C ASP A 727 4.95 -20.77 -39.05
N ARG A 728 4.61 -21.95 -38.51
CA ARG A 728 4.80 -22.27 -37.09
C ARG A 728 6.28 -22.30 -36.71
N VAL A 729 7.11 -22.95 -37.53
CA VAL A 729 8.58 -22.97 -37.35
C VAL A 729 9.16 -21.57 -37.43
N GLU A 730 8.79 -20.77 -38.44
CA GLU A 730 9.31 -19.41 -38.62
C GLU A 730 8.96 -18.50 -37.43
N LYS A 731 7.72 -18.60 -36.92
CA LYS A 731 7.28 -17.76 -35.80
C LYS A 731 8.02 -18.10 -34.50
N LEU A 732 8.28 -19.39 -34.24
CA LEU A 732 9.11 -19.83 -33.10
C LEU A 732 10.57 -19.38 -33.25
N GLU A 733 11.17 -19.51 -34.43
CA GLU A 733 12.54 -19.03 -34.70
C GLU A 733 12.66 -17.51 -34.49
N ARG A 734 11.64 -16.75 -34.87
CA ARG A 734 11.57 -15.31 -34.63
C ARG A 734 11.51 -15.00 -33.13
N TYR A 735 10.68 -15.71 -32.39
CA TYR A 735 10.56 -15.55 -30.93
C TYR A 735 11.89 -15.82 -30.22
N ILE A 736 12.56 -16.94 -30.52
CA ILE A 736 13.86 -17.30 -29.92
C ILE A 736 14.92 -16.26 -30.26
N ARG A 737 14.94 -15.75 -31.50
CA ARG A 737 15.88 -14.71 -31.91
C ARG A 737 15.66 -13.38 -31.18
N GLN A 738 14.41 -13.04 -30.90
CA GLN A 738 14.06 -11.82 -30.16
C GLN A 738 14.26 -11.98 -28.65
N ASN A 739 14.17 -13.21 -28.13
CA ASN A 739 14.25 -13.53 -26.70
C ASN A 739 15.28 -14.65 -26.40
N PRO A 740 16.56 -14.48 -26.75
CA PRO A 740 17.57 -15.56 -26.68
C PRO A 740 17.89 -16.02 -25.24
N SER A 741 17.56 -15.22 -24.24
CA SER A 741 17.68 -15.56 -22.81
C SER A 741 16.37 -15.31 -22.05
N GLY A 742 15.24 -15.33 -22.77
CA GLY A 742 13.92 -15.18 -22.17
C GLY A 742 13.53 -16.43 -21.38
N ARG A 743 12.58 -16.30 -20.45
CA ARG A 743 12.15 -17.41 -19.58
C ARG A 743 11.80 -18.70 -20.33
N TYR A 744 11.15 -18.59 -21.49
CA TYR A 744 10.65 -19.72 -22.26
C TYR A 744 11.55 -20.10 -23.45
N SER A 745 12.78 -19.60 -23.52
CA SER A 745 13.68 -19.86 -24.66
C SER A 745 13.98 -21.35 -24.82
N GLU A 746 14.31 -22.04 -23.73
CA GLU A 746 14.61 -23.49 -23.76
C GLU A 746 13.39 -24.31 -24.16
N GLU A 747 12.21 -23.99 -23.64
CA GLU A 747 10.96 -24.65 -24.01
C GLU A 747 10.60 -24.40 -25.49
N ALA A 748 10.80 -23.17 -25.97
CA ALA A 748 10.61 -22.81 -27.37
C ALA A 748 11.55 -23.59 -28.29
N ASP A 749 12.82 -23.77 -27.91
CA ASP A 749 13.81 -24.55 -28.66
C ASP A 749 13.39 -26.01 -28.78
N VAL A 750 12.90 -26.62 -27.68
CA VAL A 750 12.39 -28.00 -27.70
C VAL A 750 11.22 -28.15 -28.68
N ILE A 751 10.25 -27.23 -28.63
CA ILE A 751 9.09 -27.26 -29.54
C ILE A 751 9.53 -27.04 -30.99
N LEU A 752 10.46 -26.11 -31.22
CA LEU A 752 11.00 -25.82 -32.53
C LEU A 752 11.65 -27.06 -33.16
N GLU A 753 12.48 -27.79 -32.41
CA GLU A 753 13.11 -29.02 -32.91
C GLU A 753 12.09 -30.12 -33.25
N GLN A 754 11.05 -30.27 -32.42
CA GLN A 754 9.96 -31.20 -32.71
C GLN A 754 9.22 -30.83 -34.00
N LEU A 755 8.91 -29.55 -34.21
CA LEU A 755 8.23 -29.08 -35.43
C LEU A 755 9.13 -29.18 -36.66
N LYS A 756 10.42 -28.88 -36.55
CA LYS A 756 11.40 -29.06 -37.64
C LYS A 756 11.46 -30.51 -38.10
N HIS A 757 11.51 -31.45 -37.17
CA HIS A 757 11.51 -32.87 -37.51
C HIS A 757 10.18 -33.34 -38.12
N LYS A 758 9.03 -32.83 -37.64
CA LYS A 758 7.73 -33.08 -38.28
C LYS A 758 7.67 -32.52 -39.71
N LYS A 759 8.12 -31.28 -39.92
CA LYS A 759 8.19 -30.64 -41.23
C LYS A 759 9.08 -31.42 -42.18
N GLN A 760 10.25 -31.87 -41.73
CA GLN A 760 11.16 -32.69 -42.53
C GLN A 760 10.50 -34.00 -43.01
N ARG A 761 9.67 -34.63 -42.16
CA ARG A 761 8.92 -35.84 -42.54
C ARG A 761 7.84 -35.53 -43.57
N GLU A 762 7.12 -34.42 -43.40
CA GLU A 762 6.11 -33.95 -44.37
C GLU A 762 6.72 -33.61 -45.73
N ASP A 763 7.83 -32.86 -45.74
CA ASP A 763 8.55 -32.50 -46.96
C ASP A 763 9.05 -33.75 -47.70
N LYS A 764 9.62 -34.73 -46.98
CA LYS A 764 10.01 -36.02 -47.57
C LYS A 764 8.82 -36.78 -48.16
N HIS A 765 7.68 -36.77 -47.48
CA HIS A 765 6.47 -37.42 -47.98
C HIS A 765 5.92 -36.71 -49.23
N LEU A 766 5.93 -35.38 -49.24
CA LEU A 766 5.50 -34.57 -50.38
C LEU A 766 6.42 -34.79 -51.59
N GLU A 767 7.74 -34.82 -51.37
CA GLU A 767 8.74 -35.10 -52.39
C GLU A 767 8.59 -36.52 -52.97
N ALA A 768 8.38 -37.53 -52.11
CA ALA A 768 8.08 -38.90 -52.55
C ALA A 768 6.78 -38.97 -53.38
N THR A 769 5.73 -38.26 -52.95
CA THR A 769 4.45 -38.21 -53.67
C THR A 769 4.59 -37.52 -55.02
N ARG A 770 5.35 -36.42 -55.09
CA ARG A 770 5.66 -35.71 -56.33
C ARG A 770 6.46 -36.60 -57.28
N GLY A 771 7.52 -37.25 -56.80
CA GLY A 771 8.31 -38.20 -57.59
C GLY A 771 7.46 -39.36 -58.13
N GLN A 772 6.50 -39.84 -57.33
CA GLN A 772 5.53 -40.87 -57.77
C GLN A 772 4.59 -40.35 -58.87
N ARG A 773 4.11 -39.11 -58.78
CA ARG A 773 3.26 -38.49 -59.82
C ARG A 773 4.02 -38.30 -61.12
N GLU A 774 5.21 -37.71 -61.07
CA GLU A 774 6.08 -37.50 -62.23
C GLU A 774 6.42 -38.84 -62.92
N TRP A 775 6.70 -39.89 -62.14
CA TRP A 775 6.91 -41.24 -62.69
C TRP A 775 5.69 -41.79 -63.43
N ARG A 776 4.48 -41.64 -62.89
CA ARG A 776 3.24 -42.08 -63.56
C ARG A 776 3.07 -41.40 -64.93
N GLU A 777 3.37 -40.12 -65.03
CA GLU A 777 3.32 -39.37 -66.29
C GLU A 777 4.36 -39.88 -67.30
N ILE A 778 5.59 -40.15 -66.86
CA ILE A 778 6.64 -40.71 -67.71
C ILE A 778 6.26 -42.09 -68.24
N VAL A 779 5.70 -42.96 -67.39
CA VAL A 779 5.21 -44.27 -67.82
C VAL A 779 4.09 -44.13 -68.85
N ALA A 780 3.12 -43.24 -68.63
CA ALA A 780 2.03 -42.98 -69.57
C ALA A 780 2.56 -42.47 -70.92
N TYR A 781 3.47 -41.49 -70.91
CA TYR A 781 4.12 -40.95 -72.10
C TYR A 781 4.90 -42.04 -72.86
N SER A 782 5.61 -42.91 -72.13
CA SER A 782 6.40 -43.99 -72.72
C SER A 782 5.57 -45.09 -73.38
N LYS A 783 4.28 -45.24 -73.04
CA LYS A 783 3.38 -46.26 -73.62
C LYS A 783 2.53 -45.73 -74.79
N ASN A 784 2.53 -44.42 -75.03
CA ASN A 784 1.68 -43.81 -76.05
C ASN A 784 2.20 -44.07 -77.48
N LEU A 785 1.51 -44.94 -78.23
CA LEU A 785 1.88 -45.34 -79.60
C LEU A 785 1.74 -44.24 -80.65
N ARG A 786 1.03 -43.15 -80.35
CA ARG A 786 0.93 -41.99 -81.27
C ARG A 786 2.22 -41.16 -81.29
N ILE A 787 3.11 -41.36 -80.31
CA ILE A 787 4.38 -40.65 -80.19
C ILE A 787 5.48 -41.53 -80.79
N SER A 788 6.33 -40.94 -81.64
CA SER A 788 7.44 -41.67 -82.26
C SER A 788 8.40 -42.26 -81.22
N LEU A 789 9.01 -43.40 -81.56
CA LEU A 789 9.97 -44.08 -80.69
C LEU A 789 11.11 -43.15 -80.25
N THR A 790 11.64 -42.32 -81.16
CA THR A 790 12.69 -41.35 -80.86
C THR A 790 12.29 -40.36 -79.75
N LYS A 791 11.06 -39.81 -79.80
CA LYS A 791 10.57 -38.86 -78.80
C LYS A 791 10.31 -39.53 -77.45
N ARG A 792 9.82 -40.77 -77.44
CA ARG A 792 9.60 -41.57 -76.22
C ARG A 792 10.92 -41.93 -75.53
N ILE A 793 11.91 -42.36 -76.31
CA ILE A 793 13.29 -42.62 -75.86
C ILE A 793 13.89 -41.34 -75.23
N GLY A 794 13.84 -40.21 -75.94
CA GLY A 794 14.41 -38.95 -75.45
C GLY A 794 13.78 -38.46 -74.14
N LYS A 795 12.46 -38.61 -73.97
CA LYS A 795 11.77 -38.22 -72.72
C LYS A 795 12.20 -39.11 -71.53
N LEU A 796 12.39 -40.41 -71.75
CA LEU A 796 12.89 -41.33 -70.72
C LEU A 796 14.36 -41.07 -70.37
N GLU A 797 15.21 -40.78 -71.35
CA GLU A 797 16.60 -40.41 -71.11
C GLU A 797 16.72 -39.10 -70.31
N ALA A 798 15.87 -38.12 -70.59
CA ALA A 798 15.80 -36.88 -69.82
C ALA A 798 15.37 -37.14 -68.37
N TYR A 799 14.35 -37.98 -68.15
CA TYR A 799 13.91 -38.35 -66.79
C TYR A 799 15.02 -39.05 -66.00
N ILE A 800 15.72 -40.02 -66.62
CA ILE A 800 16.83 -40.75 -65.98
C ILE A 800 17.98 -39.81 -65.63
N ARG A 801 18.31 -38.86 -66.51
CA ARG A 801 19.37 -37.87 -66.25
C ARG A 801 19.03 -36.96 -65.08
N GLN A 802 17.77 -36.54 -64.98
CA GLN A 802 17.30 -35.62 -63.94
C GLN A 802 17.09 -36.29 -62.58
N ASN A 803 16.89 -37.62 -62.54
CA ASN A 803 16.53 -38.37 -61.34
C ASN A 803 17.48 -39.53 -61.05
N SER A 804 18.79 -39.38 -61.29
CA SER A 804 19.78 -40.48 -61.37
C SER A 804 19.83 -41.46 -60.18
N SER A 805 19.38 -41.05 -58.99
CA SER A 805 19.28 -41.87 -57.76
C SER A 805 17.83 -42.15 -57.30
N GLY A 806 16.83 -41.86 -58.15
CA GLY A 806 15.41 -42.01 -57.83
C GLY A 806 14.96 -43.48 -57.78
N SER A 807 13.91 -43.75 -57.00
CA SER A 807 13.34 -45.10 -56.78
C SER A 807 12.92 -45.81 -58.09
N HIS A 808 12.54 -45.05 -59.11
CA HIS A 808 12.00 -45.57 -60.38
C HIS A 808 13.04 -45.68 -61.51
N ILE A 809 14.32 -45.43 -61.24
CA ILE A 809 15.38 -45.44 -62.28
C ILE A 809 15.59 -46.82 -62.90
N ARG A 810 15.49 -47.89 -62.10
CA ARG A 810 15.60 -49.26 -62.62
C ARG A 810 14.51 -49.56 -63.64
N ASP A 811 13.27 -49.18 -63.33
CA ASP A 811 12.12 -49.36 -64.21
C ASP A 811 12.20 -48.49 -65.46
N ALA A 812 12.59 -47.21 -65.31
CA ALA A 812 12.80 -46.30 -66.44
C ALA A 812 13.86 -46.83 -67.42
N THR A 813 14.96 -47.37 -66.89
CA THR A 813 16.04 -47.97 -67.68
C THR A 813 15.57 -49.21 -68.44
N SER A 814 14.77 -50.06 -67.79
CA SER A 814 14.16 -51.24 -68.42
C SER A 814 13.26 -50.86 -69.60
N ILE A 815 12.38 -49.87 -69.43
CA ILE A 815 11.50 -49.38 -70.50
C ILE A 815 12.32 -48.78 -71.65
N LEU A 816 13.34 -47.97 -71.34
CA LEU A 816 14.24 -47.36 -72.33
C LEU A 816 14.92 -48.43 -73.21
N ASN A 817 15.48 -49.47 -72.60
CA ASN A 817 16.14 -50.56 -73.31
C ASN A 817 15.20 -51.31 -74.26
N ARG A 818 13.94 -51.51 -73.84
CA ARG A 818 12.92 -52.09 -74.73
C ARG A 818 12.64 -51.19 -75.94
N LEU A 819 12.42 -49.89 -75.73
CA LEU A 819 12.14 -48.96 -76.84
C LEU A 819 13.31 -48.82 -77.81
N LYS A 820 14.57 -48.85 -77.31
CA LYS A 820 15.76 -48.85 -78.17
C LYS A 820 15.84 -50.08 -79.09
N ARG A 821 15.46 -51.26 -78.59
CA ARG A 821 15.36 -52.48 -79.42
C ARG A 821 14.30 -52.35 -80.52
N GLU A 822 13.11 -51.86 -80.16
CA GLU A 822 12.04 -51.61 -81.13
C GLU A 822 12.48 -50.64 -82.24
N LYS A 823 13.22 -49.58 -81.87
CA LYS A 823 13.74 -48.60 -82.82
C LYS A 823 14.76 -49.20 -83.79
N SER A 824 15.64 -50.09 -83.31
CA SER A 824 16.63 -50.78 -84.14
C SER A 824 15.97 -51.60 -85.26
N VAL A 825 14.90 -52.33 -84.92
CA VAL A 825 14.16 -53.16 -85.88
C VAL A 825 13.45 -52.30 -86.94
N GLU A 826 12.88 -51.16 -86.54
CA GLU A 826 12.26 -50.21 -87.47
C GLU A 826 13.28 -49.66 -88.48
N ASP A 827 14.47 -49.28 -88.00
CA ASP A 827 15.51 -48.70 -88.85
C ASP A 827 16.09 -49.71 -89.86
N GLU A 828 16.21 -50.98 -89.48
CA GLU A 828 16.66 -52.06 -90.39
C GLU A 828 15.68 -52.28 -91.55
N ARG A 829 14.37 -52.31 -91.27
CA ARG A 829 13.33 -52.44 -92.31
C ARG A 829 13.41 -51.32 -93.33
N ILE A 830 13.55 -50.08 -92.86
CA ILE A 830 13.66 -48.89 -93.71
C ILE A 830 14.91 -48.96 -94.62
N ARG A 831 16.04 -49.48 -94.10
CA ARG A 831 17.27 -49.66 -94.90
C ARG A 831 17.11 -50.71 -95.99
N ALA A 832 16.50 -51.85 -95.68
CA ALA A 832 16.33 -52.96 -96.63
C ALA A 832 15.49 -52.56 -97.86
N ASP A 833 14.38 -51.86 -97.65
CA ASP A 833 13.50 -51.39 -98.73
C ASP A 833 14.20 -50.41 -99.69
N ARG A 834 15.05 -49.54 -99.14
CA ARG A 834 15.81 -48.57 -99.93
C ARG A 834 16.80 -49.27 -100.87
N ALA A 835 17.52 -50.27 -100.37
CA ALA A 835 18.49 -51.05 -101.16
C ALA A 835 17.83 -51.81 -102.32
N ARG A 836 16.63 -52.37 -102.11
CA ARG A 836 15.88 -53.09 -103.15
C ARG A 836 15.52 -52.18 -104.34
N LYS A 837 14.99 -50.98 -104.07
CA LYS A 837 14.58 -50.02 -105.11
C LYS A 837 15.75 -49.57 -105.99
N GLU A 838 16.92 -49.35 -105.40
CA GLU A 838 18.11 -48.92 -106.13
C GLU A 838 18.59 -50.00 -107.12
N ARG A 839 18.58 -51.27 -106.71
CA ARG A 839 18.98 -52.41 -107.54
C ARG A 839 18.16 -52.50 -108.83
N MET A 840 16.82 -52.44 -108.73
CA MET A 840 15.92 -52.51 -109.89
C MET A 840 16.14 -51.35 -110.87
N GLY A 841 16.43 -50.14 -110.36
CA GLY A 841 16.69 -48.96 -111.18
C GLY A 841 17.94 -49.08 -112.06
N LYS A 842 19.00 -49.75 -111.58
CA LYS A 842 20.25 -49.97 -112.35
C LYS A 842 20.02 -50.89 -113.55
N GLU A 843 19.30 -52.00 -113.37
CA GLU A 843 19.12 -52.97 -114.45
C GLU A 843 18.16 -52.50 -115.55
N LEU A 844 17.11 -51.75 -115.20
CA LEU A 844 16.24 -51.10 -116.19
C LEU A 844 17.03 -50.14 -117.12
N LYS A 845 18.01 -49.41 -116.58
CA LYS A 845 18.88 -48.54 -117.38
C LYS A 845 19.76 -49.36 -118.34
N ARG A 846 20.34 -50.47 -117.86
CA ARG A 846 21.15 -51.39 -118.68
C ARG A 846 20.34 -51.96 -119.85
N MET A 847 19.15 -52.49 -119.58
CA MET A 847 18.29 -53.05 -120.64
C MET A 847 17.91 -52.01 -121.69
N ARG A 848 17.56 -50.78 -121.27
CA ARG A 848 17.24 -49.68 -122.20
C ARG A 848 18.42 -49.36 -123.14
N SER A 849 19.65 -49.39 -122.63
CA SER A 849 20.86 -49.20 -123.43
C SER A 849 21.05 -50.30 -124.48
N LEU A 850 20.83 -51.56 -124.11
CA LEU A 850 20.96 -52.69 -125.03
C LEU A 850 19.91 -52.66 -126.14
N VAL A 851 18.65 -52.34 -125.80
CA VAL A 851 17.54 -52.21 -126.76
C VAL A 851 17.84 -51.16 -127.83
N ARG A 852 18.45 -50.02 -127.46
CA ARG A 852 18.82 -48.95 -128.41
C ARG A 852 19.79 -49.42 -129.51
N LYS A 853 20.56 -50.48 -129.28
CA LYS A 853 21.51 -51.04 -130.26
C LYS A 853 20.88 -52.02 -131.26
N THR A 854 19.57 -52.26 -131.21
CA THR A 854 18.88 -53.27 -132.04
C THR A 854 18.29 -52.72 -133.35
N SER A 855 18.92 -51.71 -133.94
CA SER A 855 18.54 -51.11 -135.24
C SER A 855 17.06 -50.70 -135.36
N GLY A 856 16.45 -50.26 -134.26
CA GLY A 856 15.10 -49.66 -134.25
C GLY A 856 13.91 -50.61 -134.14
N ARG A 857 14.12 -51.94 -134.17
CA ARG A 857 13.04 -52.93 -134.03
C ARG A 857 12.38 -52.90 -132.65
N PHE A 858 13.19 -52.89 -131.58
CA PHE A 858 12.70 -52.86 -130.21
C PHE A 858 12.80 -51.44 -129.64
N VAL A 859 11.71 -50.94 -129.05
CA VAL A 859 11.62 -49.58 -128.49
C VAL A 859 11.25 -49.64 -127.01
N ALA A 860 12.14 -49.15 -126.15
CA ALA A 860 11.88 -49.06 -124.72
C ALA A 860 10.99 -47.85 -124.39
N ASN A 861 9.83 -48.08 -123.76
CA ASN A 861 8.79 -47.07 -123.52
C ASN A 861 9.02 -46.20 -122.26
N GLY A 862 10.13 -46.38 -121.56
CA GLY A 862 10.45 -45.60 -120.37
C GLY A 862 9.83 -46.11 -119.05
N ASN A 863 8.69 -46.80 -119.13
CA ASN A 863 7.89 -47.29 -118.00
C ASN A 863 8.18 -48.75 -117.58
N GLY A 864 9.31 -49.32 -118.03
CA GLY A 864 9.67 -50.72 -117.78
C GLY A 864 9.13 -51.72 -118.81
N THR A 865 8.60 -51.24 -119.94
CA THR A 865 8.14 -52.07 -121.06
C THR A 865 8.92 -51.76 -122.36
N ILE A 866 8.92 -52.71 -123.29
CA ILE A 866 9.58 -52.61 -124.60
C ILE A 866 8.61 -53.09 -125.68
N THR A 867 8.41 -52.30 -126.74
CA THR A 867 7.56 -52.66 -127.89
C THR A 867 8.42 -53.23 -129.02
N ASP A 868 8.04 -54.38 -129.59
CA ASP A 868 8.59 -54.93 -130.83
C ASP A 868 7.79 -54.41 -132.02
N LYS A 869 8.37 -53.50 -132.81
CA LYS A 869 7.71 -52.90 -133.98
C LYS A 869 7.43 -53.88 -135.11
N LYS A 870 8.12 -55.03 -135.14
CA LYS A 870 7.90 -56.04 -136.19
C LYS A 870 6.63 -56.85 -135.96
N THR A 871 6.33 -57.18 -134.71
CA THR A 871 5.18 -58.03 -134.34
C THR A 871 4.03 -57.23 -133.74
N GLY A 872 4.28 -56.00 -133.28
CA GLY A 872 3.34 -55.18 -132.53
C GLY A 872 3.21 -55.58 -131.05
N LEU A 873 3.93 -56.61 -130.60
CA LEU A 873 3.87 -57.10 -129.22
C LEU A 873 4.68 -56.24 -128.26
N MET A 874 4.21 -56.12 -127.02
CA MET A 874 4.92 -55.43 -125.94
C MET A 874 5.40 -56.42 -124.88
N TRP A 875 6.65 -56.24 -124.48
CA TRP A 875 7.38 -57.13 -123.58
C TRP A 875 7.79 -56.38 -122.31
N THR A 876 7.93 -57.11 -121.21
CA THR A 876 8.56 -56.55 -120.01
C THR A 876 10.03 -56.28 -120.28
N ALA A 877 10.54 -55.15 -119.77
CA ALA A 877 11.96 -54.81 -119.91
C ALA A 877 12.84 -55.77 -119.12
N LEU A 878 12.43 -56.14 -117.91
CA LEU A 878 13.11 -57.14 -117.12
C LEU A 878 12.36 -58.45 -117.16
N ASP A 879 13.09 -59.56 -117.06
CA ASP A 879 12.48 -60.87 -116.83
C ASP A 879 12.37 -61.15 -115.33
N SER A 880 11.66 -62.23 -115.01
CA SER A 880 11.42 -62.64 -113.62
C SER A 880 12.70 -62.89 -112.83
N SER A 881 13.77 -63.36 -113.46
CA SER A 881 15.02 -63.66 -112.76
C SER A 881 15.72 -62.39 -112.30
N THR A 882 15.69 -61.34 -113.11
CA THR A 882 16.22 -60.06 -112.72
C THR A 882 15.41 -59.41 -111.60
N ASP A 883 14.08 -59.43 -111.71
CA ASP A 883 13.20 -58.75 -110.75
C ASP A 883 13.20 -59.42 -109.37
N LEU A 884 13.19 -60.76 -109.35
CA LEU A 884 13.20 -61.55 -108.12
C LEU A 884 14.61 -61.86 -107.60
N GLY A 885 15.64 -61.67 -108.43
CA GLY A 885 17.02 -62.06 -108.12
C GLY A 885 17.26 -63.57 -108.11
N ARG A 886 16.34 -64.37 -108.66
CA ARG A 886 16.42 -65.84 -108.74
C ARG A 886 15.59 -66.37 -109.92
N CYS A 887 16.00 -67.48 -110.53
CA CYS A 887 15.13 -68.19 -111.48
C CYS A 887 13.91 -68.82 -110.80
N VAL A 888 12.94 -69.21 -111.61
CA VAL A 888 11.64 -69.70 -111.15
C VAL A 888 11.20 -70.92 -111.96
N ASP A 889 10.44 -71.81 -111.33
CA ASP A 889 9.70 -72.85 -112.04
C ASP A 889 8.54 -72.25 -112.85
N HIS A 890 7.89 -73.07 -113.68
CA HIS A 890 6.83 -72.60 -114.57
C HIS A 890 5.62 -72.05 -113.80
N GLN A 891 5.21 -72.71 -112.72
CA GLN A 891 4.06 -72.26 -111.92
C GLN A 891 4.31 -70.91 -111.23
N THR A 892 5.49 -70.73 -110.64
CA THR A 892 5.93 -69.46 -110.04
C THR A 892 6.04 -68.37 -111.10
N ALA A 893 6.49 -68.72 -112.31
CA ALA A 893 6.48 -67.79 -113.45
C ALA A 893 5.05 -67.35 -113.80
N VAL A 894 4.08 -68.26 -113.83
CA VAL A 894 2.65 -67.94 -114.03
C VAL A 894 2.16 -66.98 -112.94
N GLU A 895 2.43 -67.25 -111.67
CA GLU A 895 2.01 -66.38 -110.56
C GLU A 895 2.70 -65.02 -110.54
N TYR A 896 3.98 -65.00 -110.90
CA TYR A 896 4.75 -63.77 -111.04
C TYR A 896 4.13 -62.86 -112.10
N VAL A 897 3.85 -63.42 -113.28
CA VAL A 897 3.24 -62.68 -114.39
C VAL A 897 1.84 -62.19 -114.02
N LYS A 898 1.01 -63.00 -113.33
CA LYS A 898 -0.31 -62.58 -112.85
C LYS A 898 -0.29 -61.39 -111.88
N ARG A 899 0.78 -61.24 -111.09
CA ARG A 899 0.93 -60.13 -110.12
C ARG A 899 1.65 -58.92 -110.71
N LEU A 900 2.10 -59.01 -111.96
CA LEU A 900 2.93 -57.99 -112.57
C LEU A 900 2.10 -56.75 -112.91
N LYS A 901 2.54 -55.59 -112.44
CA LYS A 901 1.92 -54.27 -112.72
C LYS A 901 2.85 -53.34 -113.53
N THR A 902 3.82 -53.93 -114.22
CA THR A 902 4.86 -53.20 -114.96
C THR A 902 4.24 -52.34 -116.05
N GLY A 903 4.71 -51.11 -116.20
CA GLY A 903 4.14 -50.16 -117.16
C GLY A 903 2.72 -49.67 -116.85
N ARG A 904 2.21 -49.94 -115.64
CA ARG A 904 0.79 -49.76 -115.24
C ARG A 904 -0.18 -50.72 -115.95
N TYR A 905 0.32 -51.83 -116.48
CA TYR A 905 -0.48 -52.87 -117.10
C TYR A 905 -0.51 -54.11 -116.22
N ASP A 906 -1.65 -54.80 -116.19
CA ASP A 906 -1.93 -56.01 -115.43
C ASP A 906 -2.35 -57.20 -116.30
N ASN A 907 -2.50 -57.02 -117.62
CA ASN A 907 -2.85 -58.05 -118.59
C ASN A 907 -1.63 -58.77 -119.21
N TRP A 908 -0.55 -58.90 -118.45
CA TRP A 908 0.66 -59.61 -118.88
C TRP A 908 0.40 -61.12 -118.96
N ARG A 909 0.96 -61.78 -119.97
CA ARG A 909 0.89 -63.24 -120.11
C ARG A 909 2.24 -63.85 -120.39
N ILE A 910 2.33 -65.16 -120.18
CA ILE A 910 3.45 -65.95 -120.65
C ILE A 910 3.40 -65.97 -122.19
N PRO A 911 4.53 -65.75 -122.87
CA PRO A 911 4.59 -65.81 -124.33
C PRO A 911 4.46 -67.25 -124.84
N ASP A 912 3.99 -67.41 -126.07
CA ASP A 912 4.09 -68.70 -126.75
C ASP A 912 5.52 -68.90 -127.33
N ALA A 913 5.81 -70.12 -127.81
CA ALA A 913 7.13 -70.44 -128.35
C ALA A 913 7.44 -69.63 -129.61
N ASN A 914 6.46 -69.39 -130.48
CA ASN A 914 6.66 -68.63 -131.71
C ASN A 914 6.98 -67.15 -131.43
N GLU A 915 6.36 -66.55 -130.41
CA GLU A 915 6.63 -65.19 -129.96
C GLU A 915 8.05 -65.04 -129.41
N LEU A 916 8.48 -65.97 -128.57
CA LEU A 916 9.85 -65.99 -128.06
C LEU A 916 10.88 -66.25 -129.16
N VAL A 917 10.63 -67.20 -130.06
CA VAL A 917 11.46 -67.44 -131.26
C VAL A 917 11.51 -66.18 -132.13
N GLY A 918 10.38 -65.48 -132.27
CA GLY A 918 10.28 -64.22 -133.01
C GLY A 918 11.21 -63.13 -132.48
N ILE A 919 11.36 -63.01 -131.15
CA ILE A 919 12.25 -62.00 -130.56
C ILE A 919 13.71 -62.46 -130.40
N TYR A 920 13.96 -63.76 -130.17
CA TYR A 920 15.30 -64.27 -129.85
C TYR A 920 16.03 -64.98 -130.99
N LYS A 921 15.31 -65.50 -132.00
CA LYS A 921 15.90 -66.24 -133.13
C LYS A 921 15.80 -65.50 -134.48
N THR A 922 15.19 -64.31 -134.50
CA THR A 922 15.07 -63.48 -135.72
C THR A 922 15.87 -62.18 -135.61
N ARG A 923 16.72 -61.89 -136.60
CA ARG A 923 17.51 -60.64 -136.64
C ARG A 923 16.63 -59.40 -136.95
N PRO A 924 16.91 -58.23 -136.33
CA PRO A 924 17.77 -58.04 -135.15
C PRO A 924 17.16 -58.70 -133.91
N PHE A 925 18.02 -59.35 -133.10
CA PHE A 925 17.63 -60.10 -131.90
C PHE A 925 17.35 -59.19 -130.70
N PHE A 926 16.41 -59.58 -129.84
CA PHE A 926 16.20 -58.94 -128.55
C PHE A 926 17.42 -59.16 -127.64
N PRO A 927 17.81 -58.19 -126.79
CA PRO A 927 18.94 -58.37 -125.88
C PRO A 927 18.80 -59.63 -125.02
N SER A 928 19.82 -60.48 -125.05
CA SER A 928 19.85 -61.69 -124.23
C SER A 928 19.89 -61.34 -122.75
N GLY A 929 19.09 -62.06 -121.97
CA GLY A 929 19.15 -62.00 -120.51
C GLY A 929 20.16 -63.02 -119.96
N SER A 930 20.32 -63.04 -118.64
CA SER A 930 21.08 -64.09 -117.92
C SER A 930 20.26 -65.36 -117.68
N ALA A 931 19.03 -65.41 -118.20
CA ALA A 931 18.16 -66.56 -118.07
C ALA A 931 18.71 -67.73 -118.90
N LYS A 932 18.74 -68.93 -118.31
CA LYS A 932 19.13 -70.16 -119.02
C LYS A 932 18.20 -70.45 -120.20
N TRP A 933 16.90 -70.28 -119.98
CA TRP A 933 15.86 -70.32 -121.01
C TRP A 933 14.63 -69.56 -120.54
N TYR A 934 13.73 -69.28 -121.47
CA TYR A 934 12.45 -68.64 -121.22
C TYR A 934 11.29 -69.63 -121.33
N TRP A 935 10.40 -69.57 -120.34
CA TRP A 935 9.16 -70.34 -120.28
C TRP A 935 8.16 -69.87 -121.34
N THR A 936 7.54 -70.84 -122.02
CA THR A 936 6.42 -70.60 -122.94
C THR A 936 5.09 -71.03 -122.32
N SER A 937 3.99 -70.59 -122.92
CA SER A 937 2.64 -71.10 -122.67
C SER A 937 2.38 -72.48 -123.30
N ASP A 938 3.26 -72.95 -124.18
CA ASP A 938 3.05 -74.15 -124.99
C ASP A 938 3.42 -75.40 -124.18
N ILE A 939 2.44 -75.91 -123.45
CA ILE A 939 2.55 -77.13 -122.67
C ILE A 939 2.22 -78.33 -123.56
N ILE A 940 3.11 -79.30 -123.58
CA ILE A 940 2.97 -80.55 -124.30
C ILE A 940 3.05 -81.74 -123.34
N TRP A 941 2.40 -82.82 -123.74
CA TRP A 941 2.43 -84.10 -123.05
C TRP A 941 3.48 -84.99 -123.70
N HIS A 942 4.47 -85.44 -122.91
CA HIS A 942 5.47 -86.41 -123.35
C HIS A 942 5.35 -87.65 -122.46
N GLY A 943 4.53 -88.61 -122.89
CA GLY A 943 4.05 -89.70 -122.02
C GLY A 943 3.18 -89.14 -120.90
N TRP A 944 3.51 -89.46 -119.64
CA TRP A 944 2.76 -89.04 -118.44
C TRP A 944 3.21 -87.69 -117.84
N ASN A 945 4.27 -87.07 -118.38
CA ASN A 945 4.83 -85.82 -117.86
C ASN A 945 4.48 -84.63 -118.76
N LYS A 946 4.12 -83.51 -118.14
CA LYS A 946 3.95 -82.22 -118.81
C LYS A 946 5.31 -81.54 -118.97
N LYS A 947 5.66 -81.19 -120.19
CA LYS A 947 6.81 -80.34 -120.51
C LYS A 947 6.32 -79.06 -121.16
N ALA A 948 7.06 -77.97 -121.02
CA ALA A 948 6.83 -76.78 -121.82
C ALA A 948 7.91 -76.68 -122.91
N HIS A 949 7.54 -76.18 -124.08
CA HIS A 949 8.55 -75.68 -125.00
C HIS A 949 9.31 -74.53 -124.32
N VAL A 950 10.62 -74.49 -124.55
CA VAL A 950 11.47 -73.43 -124.00
C VAL A 950 12.28 -72.79 -125.11
N VAL A 951 12.60 -71.51 -124.92
CA VAL A 951 13.38 -70.75 -125.90
C VAL A 951 14.56 -70.10 -125.19
N THR A 952 15.77 -70.40 -125.64
CA THR A 952 16.98 -69.72 -125.17
C THR A 952 17.11 -68.35 -125.82
N SER A 953 17.70 -67.39 -125.12
CA SER A 953 18.02 -66.09 -125.71
C SER A 953 19.34 -66.05 -126.49
N GLU A 954 19.91 -67.21 -126.81
CA GLU A 954 21.12 -67.33 -127.61
C GLU A 954 20.85 -66.94 -129.07
N ARG A 955 21.80 -66.19 -129.67
CA ARG A 955 21.65 -65.53 -130.98
C ARG A 955 21.88 -66.50 -132.14
N GLU A 956 20.94 -67.41 -132.34
CA GLU A 956 20.95 -68.40 -133.41
C GLU A 956 19.74 -68.21 -134.30
N THR A 957 19.86 -68.49 -135.60
CA THR A 957 18.73 -68.32 -136.55
C THR A 957 17.95 -69.61 -136.80
N ALA A 958 18.51 -70.77 -136.44
CA ALA A 958 17.80 -72.04 -136.42
C ALA A 958 17.20 -72.26 -135.03
N TRP A 959 15.93 -72.70 -134.96
CA TRP A 959 15.32 -73.11 -133.71
C TRP A 959 15.12 -74.62 -133.69
N ASN A 960 15.84 -75.29 -132.79
CA ASN A 960 15.54 -76.66 -132.39
C ASN A 960 14.43 -76.61 -131.32
N LYS A 961 13.36 -77.39 -131.50
CA LYS A 961 12.22 -77.42 -130.57
C LYS A 961 12.61 -78.08 -129.23
N ASP A 962 13.29 -77.32 -128.38
CA ASP A 962 13.70 -77.74 -127.04
C ASP A 962 12.51 -77.75 -126.07
N GLN A 963 12.62 -78.60 -125.03
CA GLN A 963 11.56 -78.85 -124.06
C GLN A 963 12.16 -78.98 -122.65
N ALA A 964 11.49 -78.42 -121.64
CA ALA A 964 11.90 -78.58 -120.24
C ALA A 964 10.73 -79.01 -119.34
N ASP A 965 11.06 -79.74 -118.27
CA ASP A 965 10.13 -80.08 -117.20
C ASP A 965 9.71 -78.83 -116.43
N LEU A 966 8.41 -78.69 -116.14
CA LEU A 966 7.81 -77.50 -115.53
C LEU A 966 8.43 -77.10 -114.18
N LEU A 967 9.07 -78.03 -113.46
CA LEU A 967 9.73 -77.77 -112.16
C LEU A 967 11.17 -77.25 -112.30
N LYS A 968 11.72 -77.20 -113.51
CA LYS A 968 13.10 -76.75 -113.69
C LYS A 968 13.22 -75.24 -113.48
N CYS A 969 14.45 -74.78 -113.30
CA CYS A 969 14.78 -73.37 -113.16
C CYS A 969 14.79 -72.69 -114.54
N GLY A 970 13.85 -71.78 -114.78
CA GLY A 970 13.77 -70.95 -115.97
C GLY A 970 13.38 -69.51 -115.64
N SER A 971 13.12 -68.71 -116.66
CA SER A 971 12.64 -67.33 -116.49
C SER A 971 11.45 -67.07 -117.40
N VAL A 972 10.69 -66.03 -117.12
CA VAL A 972 9.66 -65.54 -118.04
C VAL A 972 9.88 -64.08 -118.34
N ARG A 973 9.80 -63.74 -119.62
CA ARG A 973 9.65 -62.37 -120.09
C ARG A 973 8.21 -62.22 -120.53
N ALA A 974 7.42 -61.52 -119.73
CA ALA A 974 6.01 -61.43 -119.99
C ALA A 974 5.76 -60.62 -121.26
N VAL A 975 4.76 -61.03 -122.02
CA VAL A 975 4.33 -60.38 -123.25
C VAL A 975 2.87 -59.97 -123.14
N ARG A 976 2.49 -58.99 -123.93
CA ARG A 976 1.10 -58.61 -124.18
C ARG A 976 0.95 -58.04 -125.59
N ARG A 977 -0.30 -57.95 -126.05
CA ARG A 977 -0.66 -57.23 -127.26
C ARG A 977 -1.13 -55.81 -126.94
#